data_AF-A0A5C7FTB2-F1
#
_entry.id   AF-A0A5C7FTB2-F1
#
_cell.length_a   1.000
_cell.length_b   1.000
_cell.length_c   1.000
_cell.angle_alpha   90.00
_cell.angle_beta   90.00
_cell.angle_gamma   90.00
#
_symmetry.space_group_name_H-M   'P 1'
#
loop_
_entity.id
_entity.type
_entity.pdbx_description
1 polymer ?
#
loop_
_entity_poly.entity_id
_entity_poly.type
_entity_poly.pdbx_seq_one_letter_code
_entity_poly.pdbx_strand_id
1 'polypeptide(L)'
;MSKLPISPPYQHLIVFIVASLVFGLFFQDLMLKPGESSPVVSGDGLTIHYNLAYHTTYGNGALLKSQYHPYAENIFMTDGHALLAVVLSALRPVFPGIGEHAIGISNFLVFWSNPLAALLLFLVLRQLKVRWPLAMVGGILIAMLSPQIHRQMAGQFTLGFAWLIPLVIWYLLAWNKGKLYWLKSLGVALVIYFLGLNNPYMYAIAATLILATTGFAAIAKLLGLRLPEWKQTGYWLLVFVASTIALYATVSYFDTVTDRVEVPFGFFHNMANWGGLLSSTGLFAYDFFHGLLPELGKPRHENQIYLGLIPMALAVAVPVLLAFRRWRAEFSSQPVLLLALLGSLAGLVFAFGLPFKWFEYWSYDHLGSVLQFRAPARFGWPFYYLLSLSAVYFLDRLYEGPKLKISAVVFIGAALLVWTVEAGQYLAQKLDGMHKENALGKDLLDRYRVIASENDISKENYSSIFLLPTELGWSDKIHHNGTWRSNHDGYQLALATGIPLLNGKLSRVSLSRSLQSLQITSDPLVEKPLLDEIDDGRDILILAVKDDVLDPEELGVKKLGTTIYRNEEVELLRLSPSDFKAANRRAIVQALADTTITNEYLRYDYETNQETAFTGIGSRRVEKGWTDLLNLSLDSLPGANEWQLSAWVFADKRRFGGPKFDLKLIDPEGERIEIQNKWINTVYQTQNGWQRLDFSFSAKAGAARLVLTANYDHPFYFDELMIRPAGHDVRIMRQDGTLYNGFWIQD
;
A
#
# COMPACT_ATOMS: atom_id res chain seq x y z
N MET A 1 -38.60 -30.38 -12.73
CA MET A 1 -37.35 -29.64 -12.98
C MET A 1 -37.00 -29.76 -14.46
N SER A 2 -37.33 -28.78 -15.29
CA SER A 2 -36.85 -28.74 -16.67
C SER A 2 -35.35 -28.45 -16.67
N LYS A 3 -34.57 -29.29 -17.38
CA LYS A 3 -33.16 -28.99 -17.67
C LYS A 3 -33.13 -27.74 -18.54
N LEU A 4 -32.81 -26.58 -17.95
CA LEU A 4 -32.43 -25.42 -18.75
C LEU A 4 -31.22 -25.84 -19.60
N PRO A 5 -31.21 -25.59 -20.91
CA PRO A 5 -30.07 -25.91 -21.74
C PRO A 5 -28.86 -25.14 -21.22
N ILE A 6 -27.73 -25.83 -21.17
CA ILE A 6 -26.41 -25.19 -21.07
C ILE A 6 -26.43 -24.06 -22.10
N SER A 7 -26.16 -22.82 -21.68
CA SER A 7 -26.07 -21.69 -22.59
C SER A 7 -25.17 -22.08 -23.75
N PRO A 8 -25.64 -22.01 -25.01
CA PRO A 8 -24.84 -22.37 -26.15
C PRO A 8 -23.47 -21.68 -26.14
N PRO A 9 -22.38 -22.35 -26.54
CA PRO A 9 -21.03 -21.76 -26.52
C PRO A 9 -20.93 -20.41 -27.25
N TYR A 10 -21.72 -20.20 -28.31
CA TYR A 10 -21.74 -18.92 -29.03
C TYR A 10 -22.17 -17.74 -28.14
N GLN A 11 -23.00 -17.96 -27.10
CA GLN A 11 -23.41 -16.90 -26.18
C GLN A 11 -22.23 -16.40 -25.35
N HIS A 12 -21.31 -17.30 -24.97
CA HIS A 12 -20.10 -16.95 -24.21
C HIS A 12 -19.20 -16.06 -25.03
N LEU A 13 -18.99 -16.43 -26.29
CA LEU A 13 -18.20 -15.66 -27.23
C LEU A 13 -18.81 -14.28 -27.50
N ILE A 14 -20.13 -14.20 -27.72
CA ILE A 14 -20.83 -12.92 -27.91
C ILE A 14 -20.63 -12.01 -26.69
N VAL A 15 -20.86 -12.52 -25.48
CA VAL A 15 -20.71 -11.72 -24.25
C VAL A 15 -19.28 -11.21 -24.13
N PHE A 16 -18.28 -12.06 -24.37
CA PHE A 16 -16.88 -11.68 -24.28
C PHE A 16 -16.50 -10.62 -25.34
N ILE A 17 -16.96 -10.78 -26.58
CA ILE A 17 -16.73 -9.80 -27.66
C ILE A 17 -17.40 -8.46 -27.31
N VAL A 18 -18.67 -8.47 -26.93
CA VAL A 18 -19.41 -7.23 -26.59
C VAL A 18 -18.78 -6.55 -25.39
N ALA A 19 -18.43 -7.29 -24.33
CA ALA A 19 -17.73 -6.73 -23.19
C ALA A 19 -16.35 -6.16 -23.59
N SER A 20 -15.60 -6.85 -24.44
CA SER A 20 -14.30 -6.36 -24.93
C SER A 20 -14.44 -5.09 -25.76
N LEU A 21 -15.48 -4.97 -26.58
CA LEU A 21 -15.79 -3.75 -27.32
C LEU A 21 -16.15 -2.60 -26.38
N VAL A 22 -17.05 -2.83 -25.42
CA VAL A 22 -17.42 -1.82 -24.43
C VAL A 22 -16.19 -1.36 -23.66
N PHE A 23 -15.46 -2.27 -23.03
CA PHE A 23 -14.26 -1.89 -22.28
C PHE A 23 -13.17 -1.30 -23.17
N GLY A 24 -12.99 -1.77 -24.40
CA GLY A 24 -12.03 -1.21 -25.35
C GLY A 24 -12.35 0.24 -25.74
N LEU A 25 -13.64 0.61 -25.84
CA LEU A 25 -14.05 1.99 -26.11
C LEU A 25 -13.72 2.94 -24.96
N PHE A 26 -13.83 2.47 -23.71
CA PHE A 26 -13.53 3.27 -22.52
C PHE A 26 -12.03 3.28 -22.20
N PHE A 27 -11.40 2.11 -22.08
CA PHE A 27 -10.00 1.98 -21.67
C PHE A 27 -9.01 2.34 -22.79
N GLN A 28 -9.43 2.33 -24.06
CA GLN A 28 -8.62 2.75 -25.21
C GLN A 28 -7.19 2.17 -25.16
N ASP A 29 -6.16 3.00 -25.27
CA ASP A 29 -4.76 2.57 -25.31
C ASP A 29 -4.30 1.82 -24.05
N LEU A 30 -4.93 2.02 -22.89
CA LEU A 30 -4.63 1.20 -21.69
C LEU A 30 -4.88 -0.28 -21.96
N MET A 31 -5.92 -0.61 -22.74
CA MET A 31 -6.28 -2.00 -23.08
C MET A 31 -5.71 -2.45 -24.44
N LEU A 32 -5.62 -1.53 -25.42
CA LEU A 32 -5.24 -1.82 -26.80
C LEU A 32 -3.75 -1.70 -27.07
N LYS A 33 -3.05 -0.82 -26.35
CA LYS A 33 -1.60 -0.61 -26.39
C LYS A 33 -0.98 -0.67 -24.99
N PRO A 34 -1.16 -1.78 -24.26
CA PRO A 34 -0.88 -1.84 -22.82
C PRO A 34 0.61 -1.64 -22.46
N GLY A 35 1.54 -1.76 -23.43
CA GLY A 35 2.96 -1.48 -23.22
C GLY A 35 3.36 -0.01 -23.38
N GLU A 36 2.57 0.77 -24.11
CA GLU A 36 2.83 2.19 -24.42
C GLU A 36 2.07 3.12 -23.48
N SER A 37 1.04 2.62 -22.79
CA SER A 37 0.18 3.42 -21.91
C SER A 37 0.13 2.89 -20.48
N SER A 38 0.02 3.81 -19.53
CA SER A 38 -0.14 3.52 -18.10
C SER A 38 -1.11 4.55 -17.48
N PRO A 39 -1.96 4.16 -16.51
CA PRO A 39 -2.81 5.12 -15.82
C PRO A 39 -2.03 6.03 -14.85
N VAL A 40 -0.86 5.56 -14.43
CA VAL A 40 -0.03 6.20 -13.42
C VAL A 40 1.43 6.21 -13.88
N VAL A 41 2.07 7.37 -13.76
CA VAL A 41 3.48 7.64 -14.14
C VAL A 41 4.29 8.18 -12.96
N SER A 42 3.76 8.05 -11.74
CA SER A 42 4.29 8.63 -10.51
C SER A 42 3.84 7.83 -9.29
N GLY A 43 4.52 7.98 -8.16
CA GLY A 43 4.10 7.35 -6.90
C GLY A 43 3.96 5.83 -7.01
N ASP A 44 2.99 5.27 -6.28
CA ASP A 44 2.79 3.84 -6.08
C ASP A 44 2.86 3.02 -7.39
N GLY A 45 2.03 3.37 -8.37
CA GLY A 45 1.94 2.61 -9.63
C GLY A 45 3.25 2.56 -10.42
N LEU A 46 4.03 3.64 -10.40
CA LEU A 46 5.33 3.67 -11.05
C LEU A 46 6.30 2.70 -10.34
N THR A 47 6.35 2.71 -9.01
CA THR A 47 7.18 1.81 -8.21
C THR A 47 6.80 0.33 -8.43
N ILE A 48 5.51 0.00 -8.55
CA ILE A 48 5.06 -1.37 -8.87
C ILE A 48 5.59 -1.82 -10.24
N HIS A 49 5.42 -0.98 -11.27
CA HIS A 49 5.91 -1.27 -12.62
C HIS A 49 7.44 -1.38 -12.67
N TYR A 50 8.15 -0.51 -11.94
CA TYR A 50 9.59 -0.58 -11.82
C TYR A 50 10.05 -1.91 -11.23
N ASN A 51 9.50 -2.32 -10.08
CA ASN A 51 9.87 -3.60 -9.44
C ASN A 51 9.57 -4.81 -10.34
N LEU A 52 8.42 -4.82 -11.01
CA LEU A 52 8.05 -5.86 -11.98
C LEU A 52 9.06 -5.92 -13.14
N ALA A 53 9.34 -4.78 -13.78
CA ALA A 53 10.22 -4.71 -14.95
C ALA A 53 11.67 -5.05 -14.58
N TYR A 54 12.17 -4.50 -13.46
CA TYR A 54 13.51 -4.76 -12.97
C TYR A 54 13.71 -6.23 -12.61
N HIS A 55 12.79 -6.83 -11.85
CA HIS A 55 12.91 -8.25 -11.48
C HIS A 55 12.78 -9.17 -12.70
N THR A 56 11.90 -8.87 -13.64
CA THR A 56 11.80 -9.66 -14.89
C THR A 56 13.11 -9.61 -15.69
N THR A 57 13.74 -8.44 -15.74
CA THR A 57 14.94 -8.20 -16.55
C THR A 57 16.20 -8.74 -15.89
N TYR A 58 16.40 -8.47 -14.60
CA TYR A 58 17.64 -8.73 -13.86
C TYR A 58 17.51 -9.71 -12.69
N GLY A 59 16.28 -9.98 -12.25
CA GLY A 59 16.00 -10.82 -11.10
C GLY A 59 16.10 -12.32 -11.36
N ASN A 60 15.90 -13.08 -10.28
CA ASN A 60 15.73 -14.52 -10.26
C ASN A 60 15.07 -14.96 -8.94
N GLY A 61 14.22 -15.99 -8.99
CA GLY A 61 13.58 -16.57 -7.81
C GLY A 61 12.72 -15.56 -7.04
N ALA A 62 12.56 -15.76 -5.74
CA ALA A 62 11.72 -14.89 -4.89
C ALA A 62 12.44 -13.62 -4.37
N LEU A 63 13.68 -13.37 -4.78
CA LEU A 63 14.50 -12.28 -4.25
C LEU A 63 14.44 -11.04 -5.15
N LEU A 64 13.97 -9.93 -4.60
CA LEU A 64 13.99 -8.62 -5.23
C LEU A 64 15.26 -7.87 -4.82
N LYS A 65 16.02 -7.39 -5.81
CA LYS A 65 17.30 -6.67 -5.64
C LYS A 65 17.31 -5.31 -6.33
N SER A 66 16.14 -4.74 -6.61
CA SER A 66 16.02 -3.44 -7.29
C SER A 66 16.39 -2.27 -6.38
N GLN A 67 16.16 -2.41 -5.08
CA GLN A 67 16.26 -1.32 -4.10
C GLN A 67 16.88 -1.85 -2.80
N TYR A 68 17.43 -0.94 -1.99
CA TYR A 68 18.12 -1.26 -0.72
C TYR A 68 19.34 -2.19 -0.91
N HIS A 69 20.13 -1.98 -1.96
CA HIS A 69 21.41 -2.67 -2.17
C HIS A 69 22.31 -2.56 -0.91
N PRO A 70 23.07 -3.60 -0.52
CA PRO A 70 23.27 -4.91 -1.15
C PRO A 70 22.22 -5.95 -0.78
N TYR A 71 21.23 -5.56 0.02
CA TYR A 71 20.23 -6.48 0.53
C TYR A 71 19.23 -6.90 -0.54
N ALA A 72 18.56 -8.02 -0.26
CA ALA A 72 17.44 -8.50 -1.04
C ALA A 72 16.19 -8.59 -0.17
N GLU A 73 15.05 -8.24 -0.75
CA GLU A 73 13.73 -8.40 -0.14
C GLU A 73 12.99 -9.57 -0.77
N ASN A 74 12.06 -10.17 -0.02
CA ASN A 74 11.15 -11.15 -0.59
C ASN A 74 10.14 -10.43 -1.49
N ILE A 75 10.15 -10.71 -2.79
CA ILE A 75 9.26 -10.06 -3.75
C ILE A 75 7.78 -10.26 -3.40
N PHE A 76 7.40 -11.38 -2.78
CA PHE A 76 6.02 -11.64 -2.33
C PHE A 76 5.57 -10.74 -1.18
N MET A 77 6.50 -10.06 -0.50
CA MET A 77 6.23 -9.06 0.54
C MET A 77 6.17 -7.63 -0.02
N THR A 78 6.52 -7.47 -1.31
CA THR A 78 6.52 -6.19 -2.02
C THR A 78 5.33 -6.09 -2.97
N ASP A 79 4.81 -4.88 -3.20
CA ASP A 79 3.77 -4.65 -4.21
C ASP A 79 4.38 -4.53 -5.61
N GLY A 80 4.97 -5.64 -6.12
CA GLY A 80 5.73 -5.68 -7.38
C GLY A 80 5.12 -6.58 -8.46
N HIS A 81 3.82 -6.90 -8.37
CA HIS A 81 3.18 -7.94 -9.20
C HIS A 81 3.97 -9.27 -9.14
N ALA A 82 4.25 -9.71 -7.91
CA ALA A 82 5.33 -10.62 -7.56
C ALA A 82 5.36 -11.94 -8.33
N LEU A 83 4.28 -12.72 -8.37
CA LEU A 83 4.23 -13.98 -9.09
C LEU A 83 4.44 -13.78 -10.59
N LEU A 84 3.85 -12.72 -11.18
CA LEU A 84 4.07 -12.41 -12.59
C LEU A 84 5.55 -12.13 -12.85
N ALA A 85 6.19 -11.29 -12.03
CA ALA A 85 7.60 -10.97 -12.15
C ALA A 85 8.49 -12.24 -12.06
N VAL A 86 8.22 -13.12 -11.10
CA VAL A 86 8.96 -14.38 -10.92
C VAL A 86 8.78 -15.30 -12.14
N VAL A 87 7.55 -15.45 -12.63
CA VAL A 87 7.26 -16.29 -13.80
C VAL A 87 7.93 -15.74 -15.06
N LEU A 88 7.84 -14.43 -15.32
CA LEU A 88 8.46 -13.82 -16.48
C LEU A 88 10.00 -13.90 -16.39
N SER A 89 10.58 -13.70 -15.21
CA SER A 89 12.02 -13.91 -14.98
C SER A 89 12.44 -15.36 -15.25
N ALA A 90 11.64 -16.35 -14.87
CA ALA A 90 11.91 -17.76 -15.12
C ALA A 90 11.79 -18.15 -16.61
N LEU A 91 10.96 -17.41 -17.37
CA LEU A 91 10.78 -17.58 -18.81
C LEU A 91 11.84 -16.87 -19.66
N ARG A 92 12.63 -15.96 -19.06
CA ARG A 92 13.68 -15.19 -19.75
C ARG A 92 14.67 -16.04 -20.57
N PRO A 93 15.11 -17.24 -20.14
CA PRO A 93 15.99 -18.09 -20.96
C PRO A 93 15.35 -18.59 -22.27
N VAL A 94 14.02 -18.69 -22.32
CA VAL A 94 13.25 -19.15 -23.49
C VAL A 94 12.83 -17.97 -24.37
N PHE A 95 12.51 -16.83 -23.76
CA PHE A 95 12.12 -15.59 -24.44
C PHE A 95 13.07 -14.44 -24.06
N PRO A 96 14.26 -14.36 -24.69
CA PRO A 96 15.16 -13.23 -24.49
C PRO A 96 14.43 -11.92 -24.84
N GLY A 97 14.48 -10.93 -23.93
CA GLY A 97 13.78 -9.65 -24.10
C GLY A 97 12.39 -9.57 -23.47
N ILE A 98 11.87 -10.63 -22.84
CA ILE A 98 10.55 -10.60 -22.16
C ILE A 98 10.42 -9.47 -21.11
N GLY A 99 11.55 -9.00 -20.56
CA GLY A 99 11.61 -7.85 -19.65
C GLY A 99 11.09 -6.55 -20.27
N GLU A 100 11.34 -6.30 -21.56
CA GLU A 100 10.84 -5.11 -22.26
C GLU A 100 9.31 -5.08 -22.36
N HIS A 101 8.68 -6.24 -22.25
CA HIS A 101 7.22 -6.41 -22.33
C HIS A 101 6.54 -6.61 -20.97
N ALA A 102 7.29 -6.62 -19.87
CA ALA A 102 6.75 -6.98 -18.55
C ALA A 102 5.56 -6.09 -18.14
N ILE A 103 5.69 -4.77 -18.32
CA ILE A 103 4.62 -3.80 -18.02
C ILE A 103 3.42 -4.01 -18.94
N GLY A 104 3.66 -4.20 -20.25
CA GLY A 104 2.60 -4.48 -21.21
C GLY A 104 1.81 -5.75 -20.89
N ILE A 105 2.50 -6.81 -20.45
CA ILE A 105 1.87 -8.05 -20.01
C ILE A 105 1.03 -7.82 -18.73
N SER A 106 1.57 -7.08 -17.75
CA SER A 106 0.84 -6.72 -16.53
C SER A 106 -0.43 -5.94 -16.84
N ASN A 107 -0.31 -4.85 -17.60
CA ASN A 107 -1.43 -4.02 -18.02
C ASN A 107 -2.46 -4.81 -18.81
N PHE A 108 -2.03 -5.67 -19.74
CA PHE A 108 -2.92 -6.56 -20.48
C PHE A 108 -3.75 -7.44 -19.52
N LEU A 109 -3.10 -8.14 -18.58
CA LEU A 109 -3.78 -9.00 -17.62
C LEU A 109 -4.77 -8.24 -16.72
N VAL A 110 -4.42 -7.01 -16.33
CA VAL A 110 -5.21 -6.17 -15.45
C VAL A 110 -6.42 -5.59 -16.17
N PHE A 111 -6.27 -5.02 -17.36
CA PHE A 111 -7.38 -4.38 -18.07
C PHE A 111 -8.31 -5.40 -18.75
N TRP A 112 -7.76 -6.50 -19.29
CA TRP A 112 -8.57 -7.62 -19.80
C TRP A 112 -9.26 -8.42 -18.68
N SER A 113 -8.95 -8.11 -17.41
CA SER A 113 -9.71 -8.65 -16.29
C SER A 113 -11.18 -8.23 -16.31
N ASN A 114 -11.52 -7.06 -16.87
CA ASN A 114 -12.88 -6.52 -16.88
C ASN A 114 -13.82 -7.26 -17.85
N PRO A 115 -13.47 -7.50 -19.14
CA PRO A 115 -14.25 -8.38 -20.01
C PRO A 115 -14.40 -9.80 -19.46
N LEU A 116 -13.34 -10.35 -18.85
CA LEU A 116 -13.39 -11.68 -18.24
C LEU A 116 -14.35 -11.70 -17.03
N ALA A 117 -14.36 -10.64 -16.21
CA ALA A 117 -15.31 -10.48 -15.12
C ALA A 117 -16.76 -10.46 -15.64
N ALA A 118 -17.04 -9.70 -16.70
CA ALA A 118 -18.36 -9.64 -17.33
C ALA A 118 -18.83 -11.03 -17.83
N LEU A 119 -17.93 -11.81 -18.44
CA LEU A 119 -18.23 -13.18 -18.85
C LEU A 119 -18.56 -14.08 -17.65
N LEU A 120 -17.77 -14.03 -16.58
CA LEU A 120 -18.04 -14.83 -15.37
C LEU A 120 -19.36 -14.42 -14.70
N LEU A 121 -19.66 -13.12 -14.63
CA LEU A 121 -20.93 -12.60 -14.12
C LEU A 121 -22.12 -13.07 -14.96
N PHE A 122 -21.99 -13.05 -16.29
CA PHE A 122 -22.96 -13.66 -17.19
C PHE A 122 -23.15 -15.15 -16.85
N LEU A 123 -22.07 -15.92 -16.69
CA LEU A 123 -22.16 -17.34 -16.33
C LEU A 123 -22.87 -17.53 -14.99
N VAL A 124 -22.59 -16.72 -13.98
CA VAL A 124 -23.29 -16.72 -12.69
C VAL A 124 -24.79 -16.47 -12.88
N LEU A 125 -25.17 -15.41 -13.61
CA LEU A 125 -26.56 -15.07 -13.87
C LEU A 125 -27.30 -16.18 -14.63
N ARG A 126 -26.62 -16.85 -15.57
CA ARG A 126 -27.16 -18.04 -16.26
C ARG A 126 -27.34 -19.23 -15.32
N GLN A 127 -26.48 -19.42 -14.31
CA GLN A 127 -26.70 -20.42 -13.26
C GLN A 127 -27.93 -20.10 -12.41
N LEU A 128 -28.17 -18.81 -12.14
CA LEU A 128 -29.38 -18.30 -11.48
C LEU A 128 -30.61 -18.26 -12.38
N LYS A 129 -30.50 -18.82 -13.59
CA LYS A 129 -31.57 -18.94 -14.59
C LYS A 129 -32.10 -17.61 -15.13
N VAL A 130 -31.32 -16.54 -15.03
CA VAL A 130 -31.64 -15.23 -15.63
C VAL A 130 -31.60 -15.33 -17.15
N ARG A 131 -32.57 -14.77 -17.88
CA ARG A 131 -32.60 -14.82 -19.36
C ARG A 131 -31.35 -14.19 -19.98
N TRP A 132 -30.85 -14.79 -21.06
CA TRP A 132 -29.50 -14.51 -21.58
C TRP A 132 -29.22 -13.04 -21.97
N PRO A 133 -30.17 -12.25 -22.53
CA PRO A 133 -29.88 -10.85 -22.86
C PRO A 133 -29.73 -10.01 -21.59
N LEU A 134 -30.63 -10.21 -20.62
CA LEU A 134 -30.54 -9.55 -19.32
C LEU A 134 -29.30 -9.99 -18.54
N ALA A 135 -28.91 -11.26 -18.64
CA ALA A 135 -27.69 -11.77 -18.04
C ALA A 135 -26.43 -11.12 -18.66
N MET A 136 -26.43 -10.89 -19.98
CA MET A 136 -25.32 -10.25 -20.69
C MET A 136 -25.21 -8.78 -20.29
N VAL A 137 -26.30 -8.02 -20.41
CA VAL A 137 -26.32 -6.59 -20.06
C VAL A 137 -26.00 -6.41 -18.58
N GLY A 138 -26.66 -7.17 -17.69
CA GLY A 138 -26.38 -7.13 -16.25
C GLY A 138 -24.93 -7.49 -15.92
N GLY A 139 -24.36 -8.52 -16.55
CA GLY A 139 -22.96 -8.88 -16.34
C GLY A 139 -21.98 -7.77 -16.73
N ILE A 140 -22.22 -7.08 -17.85
CA ILE A 140 -21.42 -5.95 -18.30
C ILE A 140 -21.56 -4.75 -17.36
N LEU A 141 -22.79 -4.37 -17.00
CA LEU A 141 -23.04 -3.22 -16.09
C LEU A 141 -22.41 -3.42 -14.71
N ILE A 142 -22.49 -4.64 -14.16
CA ILE A 142 -21.85 -5.00 -12.89
C ILE A 142 -20.32 -4.94 -13.01
N ALA A 143 -19.74 -5.34 -14.16
CA ALA A 143 -18.31 -5.22 -14.36
C ALA A 143 -17.87 -3.75 -14.48
N MET A 144 -18.66 -2.90 -15.15
CA MET A 144 -18.36 -1.47 -15.34
C MET A 144 -18.36 -0.65 -14.03
N LEU A 145 -19.18 -1.04 -13.05
CA LEU A 145 -19.23 -0.40 -11.72
C LEU A 145 -18.30 -1.07 -10.69
N SER A 146 -17.43 -1.99 -11.11
CA SER A 146 -16.54 -2.71 -10.21
C SER A 146 -15.66 -1.75 -9.37
N PRO A 147 -15.57 -1.94 -8.04
CA PRO A 147 -14.67 -1.14 -7.21
C PRO A 147 -13.19 -1.37 -7.55
N GLN A 148 -12.85 -2.51 -8.18
CA GLN A 148 -11.50 -2.79 -8.66
C GLN A 148 -11.04 -1.86 -9.78
N ILE A 149 -11.95 -1.26 -10.57
CA ILE A 149 -11.58 -0.27 -11.60
C ILE A 149 -10.85 0.91 -10.99
N HIS A 150 -11.29 1.39 -9.82
CA HIS A 150 -10.56 2.46 -9.13
C HIS A 150 -9.13 2.05 -8.74
N ARG A 151 -8.90 0.76 -8.42
CA ARG A 151 -7.55 0.24 -8.12
C ARG A 151 -6.65 0.19 -9.35
N GLN A 152 -7.23 -0.20 -10.49
CA GLN A 152 -6.54 -0.21 -11.78
C GLN A 152 -6.03 1.20 -12.12
N MET A 153 -6.84 2.24 -11.86
CA MET A 153 -6.49 3.63 -12.14
C MET A 153 -5.57 4.26 -11.09
N ALA A 154 -5.63 3.80 -9.85
CA ALA A 154 -4.78 4.28 -8.76
C ALA A 154 -3.36 3.70 -8.76
N GLY A 155 -3.03 2.82 -9.71
CA GLY A 155 -1.72 2.17 -9.77
C GLY A 155 -1.58 0.96 -8.84
N GLN A 156 -2.65 0.53 -8.17
CA GLN A 156 -2.68 -0.69 -7.34
C GLN A 156 -3.04 -1.91 -8.22
N PHE A 157 -2.24 -2.13 -9.26
CA PHE A 157 -2.55 -3.04 -10.38
C PHE A 157 -2.89 -4.47 -9.96
N THR A 158 -2.20 -4.98 -8.95
CA THR A 158 -2.36 -6.35 -8.43
C THR A 158 -3.71 -6.58 -7.74
N LEU A 159 -4.41 -5.51 -7.34
CA LEU A 159 -5.80 -5.55 -6.85
C LEU A 159 -6.82 -5.42 -7.98
N GLY A 160 -6.37 -5.08 -9.18
CA GLY A 160 -7.20 -4.79 -10.34
C GLY A 160 -7.83 -6.01 -11.00
N PHE A 161 -7.60 -7.23 -10.54
CA PHE A 161 -8.16 -8.46 -11.14
C PHE A 161 -9.67 -8.60 -10.85
N ALA A 162 -10.50 -7.91 -11.62
CA ALA A 162 -11.95 -7.81 -11.43
C ALA A 162 -12.69 -9.16 -11.54
N TRP A 163 -12.08 -10.17 -12.16
CA TRP A 163 -12.70 -11.48 -12.41
C TRP A 163 -12.64 -12.45 -11.22
N LEU A 164 -11.77 -12.22 -10.22
CA LEU A 164 -11.58 -13.16 -9.10
C LEU A 164 -12.85 -13.37 -8.28
N ILE A 165 -13.49 -12.28 -7.82
CA ILE A 165 -14.69 -12.37 -6.99
C ILE A 165 -15.86 -13.03 -7.78
N PRO A 166 -16.14 -12.65 -9.05
CA PRO A 166 -17.06 -13.39 -9.90
C PRO A 166 -16.75 -14.90 -10.03
N LEU A 167 -15.47 -15.29 -10.15
CA LEU A 167 -15.09 -16.71 -10.20
C LEU A 167 -15.44 -17.44 -8.89
N VAL A 168 -15.13 -16.83 -7.74
CA VAL A 168 -15.44 -17.42 -6.42
C VAL A 168 -16.95 -17.57 -6.26
N ILE A 169 -17.74 -16.56 -6.63
CA ILE A 169 -19.20 -16.62 -6.60
C ILE A 169 -19.72 -17.72 -7.54
N TRP A 170 -19.17 -17.82 -8.76
CA TRP A 170 -19.50 -18.88 -9.71
C TRP A 170 -19.22 -20.28 -9.14
N TYR A 171 -18.10 -20.45 -8.44
CA TYR A 171 -17.70 -21.70 -7.80
C TYR A 171 -18.66 -22.10 -6.67
N LEU A 172 -19.01 -21.15 -5.80
CA LEU A 172 -19.97 -21.36 -4.71
C LEU A 172 -21.33 -21.78 -5.28
N LEU A 173 -21.83 -21.08 -6.31
CA LEU A 173 -23.14 -21.38 -6.92
C LEU A 173 -23.14 -22.67 -7.75
N ALA A 174 -21.99 -23.15 -8.23
CA ALA A 174 -21.86 -24.40 -8.96
C ALA A 174 -21.88 -25.68 -8.07
N TRP A 175 -22.22 -25.55 -6.78
CA TRP A 175 -22.12 -26.59 -5.74
C TRP A 175 -22.76 -27.94 -6.06
N ASN A 176 -23.82 -27.96 -6.86
CA ASN A 176 -24.59 -29.17 -7.16
C ASN A 176 -24.18 -29.88 -8.47
N LYS A 177 -23.03 -29.52 -9.06
CA LYS A 177 -22.62 -29.99 -10.40
C LYS A 177 -21.49 -31.04 -10.37
N GLY A 178 -21.85 -32.29 -10.07
CA GLY A 178 -21.20 -33.50 -10.59
C GLY A 178 -20.03 -34.11 -9.80
N LYS A 179 -19.60 -35.31 -10.21
CA LYS A 179 -18.55 -36.14 -9.59
C LYS A 179 -17.16 -35.46 -9.53
N LEU A 180 -16.92 -34.42 -10.33
CA LEU A 180 -15.64 -33.72 -10.48
C LEU A 180 -15.60 -32.35 -9.78
N TYR A 181 -16.48 -32.09 -8.80
CA TYR A 181 -16.46 -30.82 -8.05
C TYR A 181 -15.14 -30.55 -7.33
N TRP A 182 -14.41 -31.61 -6.95
CA TRP A 182 -13.08 -31.50 -6.35
C TRP A 182 -12.06 -30.84 -7.31
N LEU A 183 -12.13 -31.09 -8.63
CA LEU A 183 -11.25 -30.44 -9.61
C LEU A 183 -11.52 -28.93 -9.69
N LYS A 184 -12.78 -28.52 -9.61
CA LYS A 184 -13.15 -27.09 -9.53
C LYS A 184 -12.60 -26.47 -8.25
N SER A 185 -12.69 -27.20 -7.14
CA SER A 185 -12.17 -26.78 -5.84
C SER A 185 -10.65 -26.60 -5.89
N LEU A 186 -9.93 -27.58 -6.45
CA LEU A 186 -8.49 -27.49 -6.67
C LEU A 186 -8.12 -26.29 -7.57
N GLY A 187 -8.80 -26.12 -8.70
CA GLY A 187 -8.56 -25.01 -9.61
C GLY A 187 -8.77 -23.64 -8.94
N VAL A 188 -9.84 -23.47 -8.17
CA VAL A 188 -10.12 -22.23 -7.42
C VAL A 188 -9.09 -22.03 -6.30
N ALA A 189 -8.70 -23.07 -5.58
CA ALA A 189 -7.66 -22.98 -4.55
C ALA A 189 -6.31 -22.54 -5.16
N LEU A 190 -5.93 -23.09 -6.31
CA LEU A 190 -4.73 -22.69 -7.03
C LEU A 190 -4.80 -21.22 -7.51
N VAL A 191 -5.95 -20.80 -8.05
CA VAL A 191 -6.14 -19.40 -8.47
C VAL A 191 -6.01 -18.44 -7.27
N ILE A 192 -6.67 -18.74 -6.15
CA ILE A 192 -6.59 -17.94 -4.93
C ILE A 192 -5.17 -17.89 -4.40
N TYR A 193 -4.46 -19.03 -4.41
CA TYR A 193 -3.05 -19.11 -4.02
C TYR A 193 -2.16 -18.24 -4.91
N PHE A 194 -2.24 -18.39 -6.23
CA PHE A 194 -1.41 -17.64 -7.18
C PHE A 194 -1.69 -16.13 -7.16
N LEU A 195 -2.96 -15.72 -7.13
CA LEU A 195 -3.29 -14.30 -6.99
C LEU A 195 -2.97 -13.78 -5.58
N GLY A 196 -3.03 -14.63 -4.55
CA GLY A 196 -2.59 -14.31 -3.20
C GLY A 196 -1.10 -14.01 -3.09
N LEU A 197 -0.26 -14.74 -3.85
CA LEU A 197 1.17 -14.44 -3.97
C LEU A 197 1.43 -13.12 -4.70
N ASN A 198 0.58 -12.75 -5.66
CA ASN A 198 0.66 -11.44 -6.30
C ASN A 198 0.25 -10.31 -5.35
N ASN A 199 -0.84 -10.50 -4.59
CA ASN A 199 -1.28 -9.56 -3.58
C ASN A 199 -2.09 -10.29 -2.48
N PRO A 200 -1.64 -10.25 -1.21
CA PRO A 200 -2.33 -10.90 -0.10
C PRO A 200 -3.80 -10.50 0.09
N TYR A 201 -4.22 -9.30 -0.36
CA TYR A 201 -5.63 -8.91 -0.30
C TYR A 201 -6.52 -9.72 -1.24
N MET A 202 -6.02 -10.13 -2.42
CA MET A 202 -6.82 -10.94 -3.34
C MET A 202 -7.14 -12.30 -2.73
N TYR A 203 -6.17 -12.89 -2.02
CA TYR A 203 -6.40 -14.04 -1.17
C TYR A 203 -7.40 -13.71 -0.05
N ALA A 204 -7.14 -12.69 0.76
CA ALA A 204 -7.93 -12.43 1.96
C ALA A 204 -9.41 -12.17 1.67
N ILE A 205 -9.72 -11.41 0.62
CA ILE A 205 -11.10 -11.11 0.20
C ILE A 205 -11.82 -12.38 -0.28
N ALA A 206 -11.17 -13.19 -1.13
CA ALA A 206 -11.73 -14.44 -1.64
C ALA A 206 -11.91 -15.49 -0.54
N ALA A 207 -10.88 -15.68 0.29
CA ALA A 207 -10.85 -16.60 1.41
C ALA A 207 -11.92 -16.25 2.47
N THR A 208 -12.08 -14.96 2.79
CA THR A 208 -13.11 -14.49 3.73
C THR A 208 -14.51 -14.77 3.21
N LEU A 209 -14.79 -14.51 1.93
CA LEU A 209 -16.10 -14.83 1.34
C LEU A 209 -16.40 -16.33 1.44
N ILE A 210 -15.43 -17.19 1.09
CA ILE A 210 -15.60 -18.65 1.16
C ILE A 210 -15.79 -19.09 2.61
N LEU A 211 -14.95 -18.64 3.54
CA LEU A 211 -15.01 -19.02 4.95
C LEU A 211 -16.33 -18.59 5.59
N ALA A 212 -16.73 -17.32 5.40
CA ALA A 212 -17.98 -16.81 5.96
C ALA A 212 -19.20 -17.56 5.38
N THR A 213 -19.23 -17.79 4.06
CA THR A 213 -20.30 -18.59 3.42
C THR A 213 -20.33 -20.03 3.97
N THR A 214 -19.17 -20.63 4.19
CA THR A 214 -19.02 -21.98 4.77
C THR A 214 -19.54 -22.03 6.21
N GLY A 215 -19.19 -21.02 7.02
CA GLY A 215 -19.67 -20.88 8.40
C GLY A 215 -21.19 -20.75 8.48
N PHE A 216 -21.79 -19.87 7.66
CA PHE A 216 -23.25 -19.75 7.59
C PHE A 216 -23.91 -21.03 7.08
N ALA A 217 -23.31 -21.74 6.11
CA ALA A 217 -23.83 -23.02 5.64
C ALA A 217 -23.83 -24.08 6.75
N ALA A 218 -22.78 -24.14 7.56
CA ALA A 218 -22.69 -25.04 8.70
C ALA A 218 -23.73 -24.71 9.77
N ILE A 219 -23.83 -23.44 10.18
CA ILE A 219 -24.83 -22.97 11.17
C ILE A 219 -26.25 -23.30 10.70
N ALA A 220 -26.58 -22.89 9.48
CA ALA A 220 -27.93 -23.06 8.97
C ALA A 220 -28.31 -24.56 8.86
N LYS A 221 -27.31 -25.44 8.66
CA LYS A 221 -27.52 -26.89 8.63
C LYS A 221 -27.70 -27.50 10.01
N LEU A 222 -26.97 -27.01 11.00
CA LEU A 222 -27.19 -27.35 12.41
C LEU A 222 -28.60 -26.91 12.87
N LEU A 223 -29.13 -25.84 12.29
CA LEU A 223 -30.51 -25.36 12.50
C LEU A 223 -31.57 -26.14 11.69
N GLY A 224 -31.19 -27.21 10.97
CA GLY A 224 -32.14 -28.07 10.25
C GLY A 224 -32.66 -27.51 8.91
N LEU A 225 -32.05 -26.46 8.37
CA LEU A 225 -32.46 -25.88 7.08
C LEU A 225 -31.95 -26.72 5.90
N ARG A 226 -32.72 -26.75 4.80
CA ARG A 226 -32.32 -27.44 3.55
C ARG A 226 -31.20 -26.69 2.84
N LEU A 227 -30.00 -27.23 2.92
CA LEU A 227 -28.74 -26.56 2.56
C LEU A 227 -27.79 -27.49 1.81
N PRO A 228 -26.64 -26.98 1.32
CA PRO A 228 -25.61 -27.82 0.71
C PRO A 228 -25.22 -29.02 1.59
N GLU A 229 -24.87 -30.15 0.96
CA GLU A 229 -24.46 -31.34 1.70
C GLU A 229 -23.11 -31.09 2.40
N TRP A 230 -22.81 -31.86 3.45
CA TRP A 230 -21.59 -31.66 4.25
C TRP A 230 -20.33 -31.83 3.41
N LYS A 231 -20.43 -32.68 2.36
CA LYS A 231 -19.37 -32.88 1.39
C LYS A 231 -19.01 -31.58 0.65
N GLN A 232 -20.00 -30.79 0.23
CA GLN A 232 -19.76 -29.52 -0.47
C GLN A 232 -19.22 -28.46 0.48
N THR A 233 -19.78 -28.33 1.68
CA THR A 233 -19.24 -27.45 2.73
C THR A 233 -17.79 -27.82 3.06
N GLY A 234 -17.47 -29.12 3.10
CA GLY A 234 -16.10 -29.62 3.28
C GLY A 234 -15.15 -29.23 2.14
N TYR A 235 -15.62 -29.23 0.88
CA TYR A 235 -14.81 -28.72 -0.23
C TYR A 235 -14.54 -27.22 -0.12
N TRP A 236 -15.53 -26.40 0.29
CA TRP A 236 -15.31 -24.97 0.50
C TRP A 236 -14.30 -24.69 1.61
N LEU A 237 -14.42 -25.42 2.73
CA LEU A 237 -13.44 -25.39 3.80
C LEU A 237 -12.05 -25.82 3.31
N LEU A 238 -11.97 -26.87 2.49
CA LEU A 238 -10.70 -27.33 1.91
C LEU A 238 -10.08 -26.25 1.01
N VAL A 239 -10.86 -25.56 0.18
CA VAL A 239 -10.34 -24.45 -0.65
C VAL A 239 -9.75 -23.35 0.23
N PHE A 240 -10.46 -22.96 1.28
CA PHE A 240 -9.96 -21.98 2.25
C PHE A 240 -8.66 -22.47 2.92
N VAL A 241 -8.68 -23.65 3.53
CA VAL A 241 -7.53 -24.19 4.29
C VAL A 241 -6.33 -24.43 3.37
N ALA A 242 -6.52 -25.05 2.20
CA ALA A 242 -5.43 -25.37 1.29
C ALA A 242 -4.76 -24.10 0.73
N SER A 243 -5.55 -23.10 0.30
CA SER A 243 -4.98 -21.84 -0.19
C SER A 243 -4.28 -21.06 0.93
N THR A 244 -4.84 -21.06 2.14
CA THR A 244 -4.24 -20.41 3.32
C THR A 244 -2.90 -21.03 3.69
N ILE A 245 -2.85 -22.37 3.84
CA ILE A 245 -1.63 -23.09 4.21
C ILE A 245 -0.57 -22.92 3.12
N ALA A 246 -0.95 -23.08 1.84
CA ALA A 246 -0.01 -22.91 0.74
C ALA A 246 0.58 -21.50 0.70
N LEU A 247 -0.25 -20.47 0.81
CA LEU A 247 0.22 -19.08 0.81
C LEU A 247 1.13 -18.79 2.01
N TYR A 248 0.70 -19.18 3.22
CA TYR A 248 1.47 -18.98 4.43
C TYR A 248 2.82 -19.71 4.39
N ALA A 249 2.82 -20.98 3.95
CA ALA A 249 4.05 -21.78 3.83
C ALA A 249 5.02 -21.15 2.81
N THR A 250 4.52 -20.70 1.66
CA THR A 250 5.36 -20.06 0.64
C THR A 250 5.95 -18.74 1.15
N VAL A 251 5.15 -17.85 1.74
CA VAL A 251 5.66 -16.59 2.28
C VAL A 251 6.65 -16.82 3.42
N SER A 252 6.33 -17.71 4.36
CA SER A 252 7.21 -18.03 5.50
C SER A 252 8.52 -18.71 5.09
N TYR A 253 8.52 -19.45 3.98
CA TYR A 253 9.72 -20.10 3.46
C TYR A 253 10.66 -19.09 2.77
N PHE A 254 10.11 -18.13 2.01
CA PHE A 254 10.90 -17.17 1.25
C PHE A 254 11.21 -15.88 2.00
N ASP A 255 10.45 -15.52 3.03
CA ASP A 255 10.71 -14.31 3.83
C ASP A 255 11.72 -14.60 4.94
N THR A 256 12.95 -14.11 4.76
CA THR A 256 14.04 -14.26 5.74
C THR A 256 14.24 -13.03 6.62
N VAL A 257 13.46 -11.97 6.41
CA VAL A 257 13.60 -10.69 7.13
C VAL A 257 12.80 -10.74 8.43
N THR A 258 13.46 -10.50 9.57
CA THR A 258 12.89 -10.69 10.92
C THR A 258 12.48 -9.40 11.63
N ASP A 259 12.78 -8.24 11.04
CA ASP A 259 12.63 -6.93 11.66
C ASP A 259 11.64 -6.01 10.92
N ARG A 260 10.78 -6.59 10.07
CA ARG A 260 9.67 -5.85 9.44
C ARG A 260 8.75 -5.24 10.49
N VAL A 261 8.13 -4.10 10.16
CA VAL A 261 7.15 -3.47 11.06
C VAL A 261 5.96 -4.41 11.29
N GLU A 262 5.72 -4.75 12.55
CA GLU A 262 4.74 -5.77 12.94
C GLU A 262 3.31 -5.28 12.73
N VAL A 263 3.01 -4.03 13.05
CA VAL A 263 1.69 -3.44 12.83
C VAL A 263 1.80 -2.19 11.97
N PRO A 264 1.39 -2.25 10.70
CA PRO A 264 1.44 -1.13 9.78
C PRO A 264 0.32 -0.11 10.04
N PHE A 265 0.47 1.08 9.46
CA PHE A 265 -0.61 2.07 9.45
C PHE A 265 -1.75 1.64 8.53
N GLY A 266 -2.98 1.92 8.92
CA GLY A 266 -4.10 2.02 7.97
C GLY A 266 -5.38 1.31 8.36
N PHE A 267 -5.35 0.27 9.21
CA PHE A 267 -6.56 -0.54 9.49
C PHE A 267 -7.78 0.32 9.89
N PHE A 268 -7.62 1.21 10.88
CA PHE A 268 -8.70 2.12 11.32
C PHE A 268 -8.83 3.38 10.47
N HIS A 269 -7.86 3.69 9.60
CA HIS A 269 -7.92 4.85 8.72
C HIS A 269 -8.70 4.56 7.42
N ASN A 270 -8.55 3.34 6.89
CA ASN A 270 -9.04 2.92 5.59
C ASN A 270 -10.25 1.99 5.71
N MET A 271 -11.14 2.30 6.67
CA MET A 271 -12.41 1.61 6.86
C MET A 271 -13.45 2.05 5.82
N ALA A 272 -14.42 1.17 5.54
CA ALA A 272 -15.61 1.53 4.79
C ALA A 272 -16.39 2.62 5.54
N ASN A 273 -17.03 3.50 4.79
CA ASN A 273 -17.94 4.49 5.32
C ASN A 273 -19.19 4.59 4.42
N TRP A 274 -20.25 5.22 4.93
CA TRP A 274 -21.50 5.35 4.20
C TRP A 274 -21.36 6.17 2.92
N GLY A 275 -20.49 7.20 2.94
CA GLY A 275 -20.21 8.03 1.78
C GLY A 275 -19.72 7.23 0.58
N GLY A 276 -18.65 6.45 0.75
CA GLY A 276 -18.06 5.62 -0.30
C GLY A 276 -18.87 4.38 -0.67
N LEU A 277 -19.82 3.96 0.17
CA LEU A 277 -20.76 2.86 -0.11
C LEU A 277 -21.97 3.33 -0.92
N LEU A 278 -22.55 4.49 -0.56
CA LEU A 278 -23.82 4.99 -1.10
C LEU A 278 -23.66 6.02 -2.22
N SER A 279 -22.47 6.60 -2.38
CA SER A 279 -22.20 7.62 -3.39
C SER A 279 -20.83 7.45 -4.04
N SER A 280 -20.69 7.95 -5.27
CA SER A 280 -19.42 8.18 -5.93
C SER A 280 -19.45 9.58 -6.51
N THR A 281 -18.36 10.32 -6.39
CA THR A 281 -18.20 11.65 -6.98
C THR A 281 -18.53 11.60 -8.47
N GLY A 282 -18.95 12.70 -9.09
CA GLY A 282 -19.12 12.80 -10.56
C GLY A 282 -20.27 11.99 -11.16
N LEU A 283 -21.06 11.27 -10.36
CA LEU A 283 -22.31 10.65 -10.79
C LEU A 283 -23.47 11.63 -10.63
N PHE A 284 -24.49 11.54 -11.48
CA PHE A 284 -25.68 12.40 -11.40
C PHE A 284 -26.42 12.32 -10.05
N ALA A 285 -26.30 11.18 -9.34
CA ALA A 285 -26.93 10.98 -8.04
C ALA A 285 -26.11 11.50 -6.86
N TYR A 286 -24.87 11.95 -7.08
CA TYR A 286 -23.96 12.39 -6.03
C TYR A 286 -24.54 13.56 -5.22
N ASP A 287 -24.94 14.63 -5.91
CA ASP A 287 -25.50 15.83 -5.28
C ASP A 287 -26.83 15.56 -4.59
N PHE A 288 -27.64 14.66 -5.15
CA PHE A 288 -28.89 14.22 -4.53
C PHE A 288 -28.65 13.57 -3.16
N PHE A 289 -27.71 12.61 -3.08
CA PHE A 289 -27.41 11.94 -1.81
C PHE A 289 -26.79 12.87 -0.78
N HIS A 290 -25.87 13.76 -1.18
CA HIS A 290 -25.26 14.72 -0.26
C HIS A 290 -26.21 15.86 0.13
N GLY A 291 -27.21 16.19 -0.69
CA GLY A 291 -28.30 17.07 -0.30
C GLY A 291 -29.26 16.42 0.70
N LEU A 292 -29.59 15.14 0.51
CA LEU A 292 -30.48 14.38 1.41
C LEU A 292 -29.82 14.02 2.75
N LEU A 293 -28.53 13.67 2.72
CA LEU A 293 -27.74 13.25 3.87
C LEU A 293 -26.42 14.04 3.91
N PRO A 294 -26.43 15.28 4.43
CA PRO A 294 -25.25 16.14 4.47
C PRO A 294 -24.07 15.56 5.27
N GLU A 295 -24.34 14.66 6.22
CA GLU A 295 -23.34 13.99 7.04
C GLU A 295 -22.59 12.87 6.30
N LEU A 296 -22.99 12.51 5.07
CA LEU A 296 -22.22 11.59 4.25
C LEU A 296 -20.83 12.19 3.97
N GLY A 297 -19.80 11.60 4.57
CA GLY A 297 -18.42 11.98 4.27
C GLY A 297 -18.11 11.78 2.78
N LYS A 298 -17.27 12.63 2.20
CA LYS A 298 -16.85 12.45 0.80
C LYS A 298 -16.15 11.08 0.63
N PRO A 299 -16.45 10.34 -0.45
CA PRO A 299 -15.72 9.12 -0.78
C PRO A 299 -14.20 9.40 -0.86
N ARG A 300 -13.40 8.73 -0.04
CA ARG A 300 -11.93 8.83 0.00
C ARG A 300 -11.31 7.62 -0.68
N HIS A 301 -10.10 7.78 -1.21
CA HIS A 301 -9.38 6.77 -2.01
C HIS A 301 -9.69 5.32 -1.60
N GLU A 302 -9.32 4.88 -0.40
CA GLU A 302 -9.46 3.48 0.03
C GLU A 302 -10.90 2.99 0.30
N ASN A 303 -11.87 3.87 0.55
CA ASN A 303 -13.21 3.48 1.00
C ASN A 303 -14.29 3.47 -0.10
N GLN A 304 -13.89 3.64 -1.36
CA GLN A 304 -14.82 3.64 -2.49
C GLN A 304 -15.28 2.20 -2.82
N ILE A 305 -16.51 1.88 -2.41
CA ILE A 305 -17.19 0.59 -2.64
C ILE A 305 -18.61 0.89 -3.13
N TYR A 306 -18.73 1.79 -4.10
CA TYR A 306 -20.02 2.29 -4.54
C TYR A 306 -20.92 1.15 -5.02
N LEU A 307 -22.12 1.04 -4.43
CA LEU A 307 -23.02 -0.08 -4.69
C LEU A 307 -23.79 0.02 -6.02
N GLY A 308 -23.97 1.22 -6.56
CA GLY A 308 -24.88 1.50 -7.68
C GLY A 308 -26.34 1.65 -7.25
N LEU A 309 -27.09 2.51 -7.94
CA LEU A 309 -28.47 2.85 -7.59
C LEU A 309 -29.42 1.65 -7.63
N ILE A 310 -29.30 0.78 -8.64
CA ILE A 310 -30.21 -0.36 -8.79
C ILE A 310 -29.98 -1.42 -7.69
N PRO A 311 -28.73 -1.82 -7.37
CA PRO A 311 -28.45 -2.67 -6.21
C PRO A 311 -28.88 -2.04 -4.88
N MET A 312 -28.67 -0.73 -4.68
CA MET A 312 -29.15 -0.02 -3.48
C MET A 312 -30.67 -0.02 -3.37
N ALA A 313 -31.39 0.23 -4.47
CA ALA A 313 -32.84 0.16 -4.48
C ALA A 313 -33.35 -1.25 -4.11
N LEU A 314 -32.66 -2.30 -4.57
CA LEU A 314 -32.95 -3.66 -4.11
C LEU A 314 -32.72 -3.81 -2.60
N ALA A 315 -31.58 -3.37 -2.08
CA ALA A 315 -31.26 -3.49 -0.64
C ALA A 315 -32.35 -2.85 0.25
N VAL A 316 -32.84 -1.67 -0.14
CA VAL A 316 -33.94 -0.97 0.54
C VAL A 316 -35.27 -1.70 0.36
N ALA A 317 -35.51 -2.30 -0.81
CA ALA A 317 -36.75 -3.05 -1.08
C ALA A 317 -36.81 -4.41 -0.36
N VAL A 318 -35.67 -5.05 -0.05
CA VAL A 318 -35.61 -6.41 0.52
C VAL A 318 -36.52 -6.61 1.73
N PRO A 319 -36.51 -5.76 2.80
CA PRO A 319 -37.40 -5.93 3.94
C PRO A 319 -38.88 -5.96 3.56
N VAL A 320 -39.28 -5.10 2.61
CA VAL A 320 -40.65 -5.02 2.09
C VAL A 320 -40.97 -6.25 1.23
N LEU A 321 -40.06 -6.67 0.35
CA LEU A 321 -40.23 -7.86 -0.49
C LEU A 321 -40.42 -9.11 0.40
N LEU A 322 -39.67 -9.24 1.48
CA LEU A 322 -39.78 -10.35 2.42
C LEU A 322 -41.13 -10.41 3.15
N ALA A 323 -41.94 -9.34 3.19
CA ALA A 323 -43.31 -9.43 3.68
C ALA A 323 -44.19 -10.33 2.78
N PHE A 324 -43.91 -10.35 1.47
CA PHE A 324 -44.70 -11.09 0.49
C PHE A 324 -44.22 -12.54 0.33
N ARG A 325 -45.16 -13.50 0.41
CA ARG A 325 -44.88 -14.94 0.30
C ARG A 325 -44.14 -15.32 -0.99
N ARG A 326 -44.48 -14.68 -2.12
CA ARG A 326 -43.82 -14.93 -3.41
C ARG A 326 -42.31 -14.68 -3.32
N TRP A 327 -41.91 -13.49 -2.87
CA TRP A 327 -40.51 -13.11 -2.83
C TRP A 327 -39.73 -13.87 -1.76
N ARG A 328 -40.36 -14.17 -0.60
CA ARG A 328 -39.78 -15.12 0.37
C ARG A 328 -39.43 -16.46 -0.28
N ALA A 329 -40.36 -17.04 -1.04
CA ALA A 329 -40.12 -18.29 -1.73
C ALA A 329 -39.00 -18.16 -2.78
N GLU A 330 -38.91 -17.05 -3.50
CA GLU A 330 -37.83 -16.76 -4.44
C GLU A 330 -36.46 -16.72 -3.76
N PHE A 331 -36.31 -15.98 -2.65
CA PHE A 331 -35.07 -15.94 -1.87
C PHE A 331 -34.69 -17.34 -1.35
N SER A 332 -35.66 -18.08 -0.80
CA SER A 332 -35.43 -19.44 -0.32
C SER A 332 -35.09 -20.44 -1.43
N SER A 333 -35.43 -20.14 -2.70
CA SER A 333 -35.12 -21.02 -3.83
C SER A 333 -33.64 -21.01 -4.21
N GLN A 334 -32.88 -19.99 -3.79
CA GLN A 334 -31.46 -19.82 -4.05
C GLN A 334 -30.66 -19.83 -2.73
N PRO A 335 -30.61 -20.95 -1.98
CA PRO A 335 -30.01 -20.99 -0.65
C PRO A 335 -28.54 -20.58 -0.65
N VAL A 336 -27.75 -21.00 -1.65
CA VAL A 336 -26.32 -20.63 -1.69
C VAL A 336 -26.09 -19.16 -2.01
N LEU A 337 -26.95 -18.54 -2.83
CA LEU A 337 -26.90 -17.09 -3.06
C LEU A 337 -27.18 -16.33 -1.75
N LEU A 338 -28.17 -16.78 -0.97
CA LEU A 338 -28.48 -16.21 0.33
C LEU A 338 -27.33 -16.36 1.33
N LEU A 339 -26.73 -17.55 1.43
CA LEU A 339 -25.57 -17.79 2.28
C LEU A 339 -24.37 -16.93 1.88
N ALA A 340 -24.12 -16.78 0.58
CA ALA A 340 -23.05 -15.94 0.07
C ALA A 340 -23.32 -14.46 0.35
N LEU A 341 -24.56 -13.99 0.20
CA LEU A 341 -24.98 -12.63 0.59
C LEU A 341 -24.72 -12.39 2.08
N LEU A 342 -25.11 -13.31 2.96
CA LEU A 342 -24.84 -13.22 4.40
C LEU A 342 -23.33 -13.24 4.70
N GLY A 343 -22.58 -14.10 4.03
CA GLY A 343 -21.11 -14.15 4.14
C GLY A 343 -20.45 -12.83 3.71
N SER A 344 -20.92 -12.25 2.61
CA SER A 344 -20.43 -10.96 2.12
C SER A 344 -20.85 -9.78 3.00
N LEU A 345 -22.03 -9.86 3.64
CA LEU A 345 -22.48 -8.89 4.63
C LEU A 345 -21.60 -8.93 5.89
N ALA A 346 -21.19 -10.12 6.35
CA ALA A 346 -20.20 -10.23 7.42
C ALA A 346 -18.85 -9.60 7.03
N GLY A 347 -18.42 -9.80 5.77
CA GLY A 347 -17.27 -9.10 5.20
C GLY A 347 -17.43 -7.58 5.17
N LEU A 348 -18.63 -7.08 4.84
CA LEU A 348 -18.94 -5.65 4.88
C LEU A 348 -18.91 -5.09 6.32
N VAL A 349 -19.45 -5.82 7.30
CA VAL A 349 -19.38 -5.42 8.73
C VAL A 349 -17.92 -5.30 9.18
N PHE A 350 -17.08 -6.27 8.80
CA PHE A 350 -15.64 -6.19 9.01
C PHE A 350 -15.02 -4.99 8.28
N ALA A 351 -15.47 -4.68 7.07
CA ALA A 351 -14.99 -3.54 6.29
C ALA A 351 -15.27 -2.19 6.98
N PHE A 352 -16.36 -2.07 7.74
CA PHE A 352 -16.66 -0.92 8.61
C PHE A 352 -15.83 -0.89 9.92
N GLY A 353 -14.91 -1.85 10.09
CA GLY A 353 -14.08 -2.03 11.27
C GLY A 353 -14.85 -2.48 12.51
N LEU A 354 -16.05 -3.06 12.36
CA LEU A 354 -16.89 -3.43 13.50
C LEU A 354 -16.62 -4.88 13.97
N PRO A 355 -16.62 -5.13 15.30
CA PRO A 355 -16.74 -4.16 16.40
C PRO A 355 -15.38 -3.51 16.78
N PHE A 356 -14.28 -3.86 16.11
CA PHE A 356 -12.90 -3.52 16.49
C PHE A 356 -12.64 -2.03 16.71
N LYS A 357 -13.26 -1.15 15.92
CA LYS A 357 -13.09 0.31 16.06
C LYS A 357 -13.62 0.87 17.38
N TRP A 358 -14.52 0.14 18.06
CA TRP A 358 -15.00 0.55 19.39
C TRP A 358 -13.98 0.26 20.49
N PHE A 359 -13.00 -0.61 20.22
CA PHE A 359 -11.94 -1.01 21.14
C PHE A 359 -10.60 -0.96 20.41
N GLU A 360 -10.27 0.19 19.82
CA GLU A 360 -9.13 0.36 18.91
C GLU A 360 -7.79 -0.04 19.56
N TYR A 361 -7.51 0.43 20.78
CA TYR A 361 -6.29 0.06 21.50
C TYR A 361 -6.19 -1.43 21.80
N TRP A 362 -7.28 -2.03 22.31
CA TRP A 362 -7.33 -3.48 22.53
C TRP A 362 -7.08 -4.24 21.22
N SER A 363 -7.67 -3.75 20.12
CA SER A 363 -7.51 -4.36 18.80
C SER A 363 -6.07 -4.31 18.33
N TYR A 364 -5.36 -3.18 18.52
CA TYR A 364 -3.94 -3.06 18.21
C TYR A 364 -3.08 -4.09 18.97
N ASP A 365 -3.42 -4.37 20.22
CA ASP A 365 -2.65 -5.29 21.08
C ASP A 365 -2.97 -6.78 20.84
N HIS A 366 -4.13 -7.13 20.25
CA HIS A 366 -4.61 -8.52 20.22
C HIS A 366 -4.90 -9.08 18.82
N LEU A 367 -5.14 -8.25 17.80
CA LEU A 367 -5.53 -8.76 16.47
C LEU A 367 -4.36 -9.30 15.64
N GLY A 368 -3.11 -9.00 16.03
CA GLY A 368 -1.90 -9.56 15.43
C GLY A 368 -1.89 -9.45 13.90
N SER A 369 -1.78 -10.60 13.21
CA SER A 369 -1.67 -10.68 11.75
C SER A 369 -2.87 -10.07 10.99
N VAL A 370 -4.04 -9.93 11.61
CA VAL A 370 -5.20 -9.26 10.97
C VAL A 370 -4.90 -7.78 10.70
N LEU A 371 -4.11 -7.12 11.56
CA LEU A 371 -3.73 -5.72 11.39
C LEU A 371 -2.76 -5.50 10.24
N GLN A 372 -2.21 -6.57 9.66
CA GLN A 372 -1.43 -6.49 8.43
C GLN A 372 -2.26 -5.99 7.24
N PHE A 373 -3.59 -6.11 7.30
CA PHE A 373 -4.50 -5.59 6.29
C PHE A 373 -4.86 -4.12 6.57
N ARG A 374 -4.02 -3.21 6.09
CA ARG A 374 -4.13 -1.74 6.15
C ARG A 374 -5.44 -1.10 5.62
N ALA A 375 -6.38 -1.86 5.05
CA ALA A 375 -7.51 -1.32 4.30
C ALA A 375 -8.71 -2.28 4.33
N PRO A 376 -9.40 -2.37 5.49
CA PRO A 376 -10.52 -3.29 5.65
C PRO A 376 -11.71 -2.97 4.72
N ALA A 377 -11.83 -1.73 4.21
CA ALA A 377 -12.85 -1.37 3.22
C ALA A 377 -12.97 -2.39 2.06
N ARG A 378 -11.84 -2.95 1.60
CA ARG A 378 -11.79 -3.88 0.45
C ARG A 378 -12.56 -5.19 0.69
N PHE A 379 -12.80 -5.57 1.93
CA PHE A 379 -13.62 -6.74 2.29
C PHE A 379 -15.12 -6.54 2.00
N GLY A 380 -15.54 -5.32 1.66
CA GLY A 380 -16.89 -5.02 1.17
C GLY A 380 -17.12 -5.33 -0.32
N TRP A 381 -16.07 -5.57 -1.13
CA TRP A 381 -16.23 -5.82 -2.57
C TRP A 381 -17.11 -7.05 -2.90
N PRO A 382 -17.04 -8.19 -2.17
CA PRO A 382 -17.97 -9.29 -2.37
C PRO A 382 -19.45 -8.89 -2.24
N PHE A 383 -19.75 -7.98 -1.31
CA PHE A 383 -21.13 -7.53 -1.08
C PHE A 383 -21.64 -6.72 -2.27
N TYR A 384 -20.81 -5.85 -2.85
CA TYR A 384 -21.11 -5.15 -4.11
C TYR A 384 -21.53 -6.15 -5.22
N TYR A 385 -20.72 -7.18 -5.48
CA TYR A 385 -21.01 -8.15 -6.54
C TYR A 385 -22.28 -8.97 -6.28
N LEU A 386 -22.43 -9.51 -5.07
CA LEU A 386 -23.56 -10.37 -4.73
C LEU A 386 -24.90 -9.62 -4.67
N LEU A 387 -24.89 -8.39 -4.16
CA LEU A 387 -26.07 -7.52 -4.17
C LEU A 387 -26.47 -7.18 -5.61
N SER A 388 -25.50 -6.86 -6.46
CA SER A 388 -25.77 -6.52 -7.86
C SER A 388 -26.27 -7.72 -8.68
N LEU A 389 -25.69 -8.90 -8.48
CA LEU A 389 -26.19 -10.15 -9.07
C LEU A 389 -27.62 -10.46 -8.63
N SER A 390 -27.92 -10.21 -7.35
CA SER A 390 -29.27 -10.35 -6.81
C SER A 390 -30.23 -9.36 -7.46
N ALA A 391 -29.81 -8.12 -7.70
CA ALA A 391 -30.65 -7.11 -8.36
C ALA A 391 -31.05 -7.59 -9.76
N VAL A 392 -30.10 -8.06 -10.57
CA VAL A 392 -30.40 -8.60 -11.91
C VAL A 392 -31.28 -9.85 -11.83
N TYR A 393 -31.06 -10.74 -10.86
CA TYR A 393 -31.91 -11.90 -10.61
C TYR A 393 -33.37 -11.50 -10.32
N PHE A 394 -33.59 -10.55 -9.41
CA PHE A 394 -34.94 -10.10 -9.05
C PHE A 394 -35.62 -9.32 -10.17
N LEU A 395 -34.88 -8.51 -10.94
CA LEU A 395 -35.39 -7.89 -12.17
C LEU A 395 -35.87 -8.95 -13.16
N ASP A 396 -35.15 -10.07 -13.32
CA ASP A 396 -35.60 -11.16 -14.20
C ASP A 396 -36.92 -11.79 -13.72
N ARG A 397 -37.06 -12.01 -12.40
CA ARG A 397 -38.26 -12.64 -11.80
C ARG A 397 -39.52 -11.78 -11.90
N LEU A 398 -39.40 -10.47 -12.11
CA LEU A 398 -40.57 -9.61 -12.37
C LEU A 398 -41.33 -10.00 -13.65
N TYR A 399 -40.66 -10.61 -14.64
CA TYR A 399 -41.29 -11.07 -15.88
C TYR A 399 -42.20 -12.28 -15.72
N GLU A 400 -42.09 -13.04 -14.62
CA GLU A 400 -42.88 -14.26 -14.41
C GLU A 400 -44.28 -13.99 -13.83
N GLY A 401 -44.67 -12.71 -13.68
CA GLY A 401 -45.99 -12.32 -13.17
C GLY A 401 -47.14 -12.49 -14.19
N PRO A 402 -48.34 -12.95 -13.77
CA PRO A 402 -49.42 -13.33 -14.69
C PRO A 402 -50.21 -12.18 -15.34
N LYS A 403 -50.06 -10.91 -14.92
CA LYS A 403 -50.96 -9.82 -15.36
C LYS A 403 -50.29 -8.53 -15.89
N LEU A 404 -48.96 -8.40 -15.88
CA LEU A 404 -48.29 -7.09 -16.02
C LEU A 404 -46.99 -7.17 -16.85
N LYS A 405 -47.02 -7.85 -18.01
CA LYS A 405 -45.81 -8.03 -18.83
C LYS A 405 -45.27 -6.71 -19.40
N ILE A 406 -46.12 -5.79 -19.83
CA ILE A 406 -45.68 -4.50 -20.41
C ILE A 406 -45.08 -3.59 -19.34
N SER A 407 -45.75 -3.41 -18.20
CA SER A 407 -45.22 -2.57 -17.11
C SER A 407 -43.93 -3.14 -16.52
N ALA A 408 -43.79 -4.47 -16.43
CA ALA A 408 -42.54 -5.11 -16.04
C ALA A 408 -41.41 -4.83 -17.06
N VAL A 409 -41.70 -4.92 -18.37
CA VAL A 409 -40.74 -4.56 -19.44
C VAL A 409 -40.33 -3.09 -19.32
N VAL A 410 -41.28 -2.17 -19.17
CA VAL A 410 -41.00 -0.73 -19.03
C VAL A 410 -40.17 -0.45 -17.78
N PHE A 411 -40.53 -1.04 -16.64
CA PHE A 411 -39.77 -0.89 -15.39
C PHE A 411 -38.34 -1.39 -15.52
N ILE A 412 -38.14 -2.56 -16.13
CA ILE A 412 -36.81 -3.15 -16.33
C ILE A 412 -36.01 -2.35 -17.35
N GLY A 413 -36.64 -1.89 -18.43
CA GLY A 413 -36.02 -0.99 -19.40
C GLY A 413 -35.55 0.31 -18.75
N ALA A 414 -36.37 0.92 -17.89
CA ALA A 414 -36.01 2.10 -17.13
C ALA A 414 -34.87 1.83 -16.13
N ALA A 415 -34.94 0.72 -15.38
CA ALA A 415 -33.89 0.32 -14.45
C ALA A 415 -32.54 0.10 -15.17
N LEU A 416 -32.56 -0.60 -16.31
CA LEU A 416 -31.36 -0.82 -17.12
C LEU A 416 -30.84 0.48 -17.73
N LEU A 417 -31.71 1.39 -18.16
CA LEU A 417 -31.30 2.70 -18.68
C LEU A 417 -30.58 3.52 -17.61
N VAL A 418 -31.17 3.63 -16.41
CA VAL A 418 -30.55 4.33 -15.26
C VAL A 418 -29.20 3.70 -14.94
N TRP A 419 -29.13 2.37 -14.86
CA TRP A 419 -27.89 1.66 -14.55
C TRP A 419 -26.83 1.83 -15.65
N THR A 420 -27.24 1.88 -16.93
CA THR A 420 -26.31 2.11 -18.05
C THR A 420 -25.72 3.51 -18.01
N VAL A 421 -26.55 4.53 -17.76
CA VAL A 421 -26.08 5.92 -17.61
C VAL A 421 -25.12 6.02 -16.43
N GLU A 422 -25.48 5.46 -15.28
CA GLU A 422 -24.65 5.44 -14.08
C GLU A 422 -23.30 4.74 -14.32
N ALA A 423 -23.31 3.53 -14.89
CA ALA A 423 -22.11 2.76 -15.18
C ALA A 423 -21.19 3.47 -16.18
N GLY A 424 -21.78 4.10 -17.20
CA GLY A 424 -21.04 4.91 -18.17
C GLY A 424 -20.37 6.13 -17.53
N GLN A 425 -21.10 6.87 -16.69
CA GLN A 425 -20.55 8.02 -15.95
C GLN A 425 -19.43 7.60 -15.00
N TYR A 426 -19.64 6.52 -14.25
CA TYR A 426 -18.63 6.00 -13.32
C TYR A 426 -17.33 5.67 -14.06
N LEU A 427 -17.43 4.92 -15.15
CA LEU A 427 -16.24 4.50 -15.90
C LEU A 427 -15.53 5.69 -16.55
N ALA A 428 -16.29 6.59 -17.20
CA ALA A 428 -15.73 7.80 -17.82
C ALA A 428 -15.00 8.66 -16.77
N GLN A 429 -15.58 8.83 -15.59
CA GLN A 429 -14.96 9.61 -14.53
C GLN A 429 -13.68 8.95 -13.97
N LYS A 430 -13.66 7.63 -13.80
CA LYS A 430 -12.45 6.94 -13.30
C LYS A 430 -11.30 6.98 -14.31
N LEU A 431 -11.60 7.06 -15.60
CA LEU A 431 -10.61 7.09 -16.67
C LEU A 431 -10.16 8.51 -17.05
N ASP A 432 -10.85 9.54 -16.57
CA ASP A 432 -10.51 10.92 -16.89
C ASP A 432 -9.07 11.27 -16.48
N GLY A 433 -8.28 11.75 -17.43
CA GLY A 433 -6.86 12.04 -17.24
C GLY A 433 -5.95 10.83 -16.99
N MET A 434 -6.44 9.60 -17.19
CA MET A 434 -5.67 8.36 -16.93
C MET A 434 -5.02 7.77 -18.18
N HIS A 435 -5.09 8.41 -19.33
CA HIS A 435 -4.38 7.95 -20.53
C HIS A 435 -3.02 8.66 -20.61
N LYS A 436 -2.00 8.06 -20.00
CA LYS A 436 -0.63 8.60 -19.97
C LYS A 436 0.33 7.65 -20.66
N GLU A 437 1.42 8.20 -21.17
CA GLU A 437 2.53 7.42 -21.73
C GLU A 437 3.19 6.58 -20.63
N ASN A 438 3.61 5.36 -20.97
CA ASN A 438 4.35 4.50 -20.05
C ASN A 438 5.73 5.11 -19.76
N ALA A 439 5.90 5.64 -18.54
CA ALA A 439 7.16 6.20 -18.04
C ALA A 439 8.36 5.24 -18.11
N LEU A 440 8.13 3.92 -18.18
CA LEU A 440 9.20 2.93 -18.29
C LEU A 440 9.18 2.24 -19.67
N GLY A 441 8.61 2.92 -20.67
CA GLY A 441 8.60 2.50 -22.06
C GLY A 441 10.00 2.54 -22.68
N LYS A 442 10.17 1.81 -23.78
CA LYS A 442 11.47 1.61 -24.44
C LYS A 442 12.17 2.93 -24.80
N ASP A 443 11.45 3.86 -25.44
CA ASP A 443 12.01 5.12 -25.93
C ASP A 443 12.56 6.00 -24.79
N LEU A 444 11.84 6.04 -23.65
CA LEU A 444 12.29 6.77 -22.46
C LEU A 444 13.51 6.10 -21.80
N LEU A 445 13.57 4.77 -21.80
CA LEU A 445 14.74 4.04 -21.31
C LEU A 445 15.95 4.21 -22.23
N ASP A 446 15.75 4.29 -23.54
CA ASP A 446 16.82 4.51 -24.52
C ASP A 446 17.56 5.83 -24.28
N ARG A 447 16.85 6.89 -23.84
CA ARG A 447 17.48 8.15 -23.38
C ARG A 447 18.53 7.89 -22.30
N TYR A 448 18.20 7.11 -21.27
CA TYR A 448 19.14 6.80 -20.18
C TYR A 448 20.21 5.79 -20.58
N ARG A 449 19.95 4.90 -21.54
CA ARG A 449 20.99 4.03 -22.11
C ARG A 449 22.07 4.84 -22.83
N VAL A 450 21.67 5.87 -23.60
CA VAL A 450 22.61 6.79 -24.25
C VAL A 450 23.42 7.57 -23.22
N ILE A 451 22.76 8.20 -22.25
CA ILE A 451 23.44 8.93 -21.15
C ILE A 451 24.43 8.01 -20.43
N ALA A 452 24.02 6.78 -20.13
CA ALA A 452 24.88 5.82 -19.46
C ALA A 452 26.10 5.42 -20.29
N SER A 453 25.92 5.15 -21.58
CA SER A 453 27.01 4.79 -22.49
C SER A 453 28.02 5.92 -22.70
N GLU A 454 27.55 7.18 -22.82
CA GLU A 454 28.42 8.34 -23.06
C GLU A 454 29.24 8.74 -21.83
N ASN A 455 28.78 8.37 -20.63
CA ASN A 455 29.37 8.78 -19.34
C ASN A 455 29.93 7.60 -18.54
N ASP A 456 30.15 6.46 -19.19
CA ASP A 456 30.74 5.24 -18.60
C ASP A 456 30.00 4.74 -17.34
N ILE A 457 28.66 4.82 -17.37
CA ILE A 457 27.78 4.38 -16.29
C ILE A 457 27.38 2.93 -16.54
N SER A 458 28.04 2.01 -15.84
CA SER A 458 27.82 0.57 -15.96
C SER A 458 27.92 -0.12 -14.60
N LYS A 459 27.50 -1.39 -14.55
CA LYS A 459 27.67 -2.25 -13.37
C LYS A 459 29.13 -2.54 -13.02
N GLU A 460 30.04 -2.33 -13.96
CA GLU A 460 31.48 -2.53 -13.75
C GLU A 460 32.06 -1.38 -12.93
N ASN A 461 31.56 -0.16 -13.14
CA ASN A 461 32.05 1.04 -12.47
C ASN A 461 31.25 1.42 -11.22
N TYR A 462 29.95 1.09 -11.18
CA TYR A 462 29.05 1.50 -10.10
C TYR A 462 28.37 0.30 -9.44
N SER A 463 28.38 0.27 -8.11
CA SER A 463 27.71 -0.76 -7.30
C SER A 463 26.22 -0.48 -7.14
N SER A 464 25.85 0.80 -6.99
CA SER A 464 24.49 1.24 -6.68
C SER A 464 24.21 2.68 -7.10
N ILE A 465 22.93 3.06 -7.12
CA ILE A 465 22.45 4.43 -7.32
C ILE A 465 21.83 4.94 -6.01
N PHE A 466 22.18 6.15 -5.58
CA PHE A 466 21.49 6.84 -4.48
C PHE A 466 20.74 8.06 -5.01
N LEU A 467 19.44 8.13 -4.72
CA LEU A 467 18.54 9.18 -5.21
C LEU A 467 18.48 10.37 -4.24
N LEU A 468 18.56 11.60 -4.76
CA LEU A 468 18.39 12.86 -4.04
C LEU A 468 17.33 13.76 -4.73
N PRO A 469 16.29 14.25 -4.02
CA PRO A 469 15.93 13.97 -2.64
C PRO A 469 15.75 12.50 -2.32
N THR A 470 16.03 12.16 -1.08
CA THR A 470 16.10 10.80 -0.56
C THR A 470 14.74 10.13 -0.67
N GLU A 471 14.68 8.96 -1.30
CA GLU A 471 13.47 8.13 -1.33
C GLU A 471 13.62 6.97 -0.34
N LEU A 472 12.92 7.03 0.78
CA LEU A 472 12.76 5.98 1.78
C LEU A 472 11.30 5.92 2.24
N GLY A 473 10.43 5.58 1.29
CA GLY A 473 8.99 5.46 1.50
C GLY A 473 8.56 4.03 1.87
N TRP A 474 7.38 3.92 2.46
CA TRP A 474 6.65 2.65 2.70
C TRP A 474 7.23 1.67 3.75
N SER A 475 8.25 2.08 4.50
CA SER A 475 8.75 1.33 5.68
C SER A 475 7.82 1.40 6.90
N ASP A 476 6.75 2.20 6.84
CA ASP A 476 5.88 2.57 7.97
C ASP A 476 6.59 3.33 9.10
N LYS A 477 7.90 3.57 9.02
CA LYS A 477 8.72 4.26 10.04
C LYS A 477 9.46 5.49 9.54
N ILE A 478 9.84 5.49 8.28
CA ILE A 478 10.56 6.59 7.64
C ILE A 478 9.64 7.20 6.59
N HIS A 479 9.65 8.53 6.50
CA HIS A 479 8.79 9.29 5.60
C HIS A 479 9.60 10.29 4.79
N HIS A 480 10.48 9.76 3.94
CA HIS A 480 11.19 10.51 2.90
C HIS A 480 10.68 10.00 1.55
N ASN A 481 9.82 10.75 0.86
CA ASN A 481 9.13 10.24 -0.34
C ASN A 481 9.90 10.48 -1.65
N GLY A 482 11.08 11.10 -1.58
CA GLY A 482 11.72 11.73 -2.72
C GLY A 482 10.82 12.75 -3.40
N THR A 483 11.11 13.04 -4.66
CA THR A 483 10.27 13.82 -5.56
C THR A 483 9.73 12.95 -6.68
N TRP A 484 8.82 13.52 -7.48
CA TRP A 484 8.42 12.85 -8.72
C TRP A 484 9.64 12.49 -9.58
N ARG A 485 10.58 13.44 -9.75
CA ARG A 485 11.72 13.29 -10.65
C ARG A 485 12.78 12.34 -10.12
N SER A 486 13.10 12.37 -8.82
CA SER A 486 14.06 11.43 -8.24
C SER A 486 13.61 9.99 -8.49
N ASN A 487 12.32 9.73 -8.33
CA ASN A 487 11.73 8.40 -8.49
C ASN A 487 11.62 8.04 -9.98
N HIS A 488 11.08 8.95 -10.80
CA HIS A 488 10.88 8.75 -12.22
C HIS A 488 12.19 8.49 -12.97
N ASP A 489 13.14 9.42 -12.88
CA ASP A 489 14.42 9.38 -13.58
C ASP A 489 15.36 8.34 -12.96
N GLY A 490 15.30 8.18 -11.63
CA GLY A 490 16.03 7.14 -10.90
C GLY A 490 15.64 5.73 -11.32
N TYR A 491 14.35 5.45 -11.45
CA TYR A 491 13.88 4.13 -11.89
C TYR A 491 14.21 3.88 -13.36
N GLN A 492 14.11 4.89 -14.22
CA GLN A 492 14.52 4.78 -15.62
C GLN A 492 16.02 4.48 -15.74
N LEU A 493 16.87 5.22 -15.03
CA LEU A 493 18.31 4.99 -15.02
C LEU A 493 18.69 3.61 -14.48
N ALA A 494 18.08 3.19 -13.35
CA ALA A 494 18.30 1.89 -12.75
C ALA A 494 17.84 0.75 -13.69
N LEU A 495 16.71 0.91 -14.38
CA LEU A 495 16.21 -0.09 -15.32
C LEU A 495 17.01 -0.10 -16.65
N ALA A 496 17.55 1.04 -17.08
CA ALA A 496 18.37 1.15 -18.28
C ALA A 496 19.76 0.51 -18.11
N THR A 497 20.38 0.70 -16.94
CA THR A 497 21.74 0.23 -16.61
C THR A 497 21.76 -1.11 -15.87
N GLY A 498 20.65 -1.45 -15.22
CA GLY A 498 20.51 -2.55 -14.29
C GLY A 498 21.21 -2.33 -12.94
N ILE A 499 21.76 -1.16 -12.67
CA ILE A 499 22.39 -0.83 -11.38
C ILE A 499 21.27 -0.67 -10.34
N PRO A 500 21.33 -1.36 -9.18
CA PRO A 500 20.29 -1.30 -8.16
C PRO A 500 20.32 0.01 -7.38
N LEU A 501 19.20 0.38 -6.77
CA LEU A 501 19.14 1.53 -5.87
C LEU A 501 19.61 1.18 -4.45
N LEU A 502 20.28 2.13 -3.81
CA LEU A 502 20.74 2.08 -2.42
C LEU A 502 19.64 2.56 -1.45
N ASN A 503 18.76 3.46 -1.91
CA ASN A 503 17.51 3.88 -1.27
C ASN A 503 16.31 3.58 -2.16
N GLY A 504 15.09 3.62 -1.63
CA GLY A 504 13.89 3.50 -2.46
C GLY A 504 12.59 3.32 -1.69
N LYS A 505 11.52 3.02 -2.41
CA LYS A 505 10.17 2.79 -1.90
C LYS A 505 9.78 1.31 -2.06
N LEU A 506 9.75 0.59 -0.94
CA LEU A 506 9.29 -0.80 -0.88
C LEU A 506 8.32 -1.01 0.29
N SER A 507 7.22 -1.72 0.02
CA SER A 507 6.31 -2.11 1.09
C SER A 507 6.96 -3.20 1.93
N ARG A 508 6.74 -3.12 3.24
CA ARG A 508 7.16 -4.12 4.22
C ARG A 508 8.66 -4.29 4.40
N VAL A 509 9.49 -3.44 3.83
CA VAL A 509 10.96 -3.50 3.95
C VAL A 509 11.44 -3.62 5.40
N SER A 510 12.61 -4.24 5.59
CA SER A 510 13.33 -4.27 6.87
C SER A 510 13.54 -2.86 7.43
N LEU A 511 13.32 -2.70 8.73
CA LEU A 511 13.51 -1.43 9.40
C LEU A 511 15.00 -1.08 9.52
N SER A 512 15.84 -2.04 9.92
CA SER A 512 17.28 -1.84 10.07
C SER A 512 17.92 -1.45 8.75
N ARG A 513 17.56 -2.14 7.64
CA ARG A 513 18.07 -1.80 6.30
C ARG A 513 17.61 -0.42 5.84
N SER A 514 16.39 -0.03 6.18
CA SER A 514 15.88 1.31 5.87
C SER A 514 16.63 2.40 6.63
N LEU A 515 16.95 2.17 7.91
CA LEU A 515 17.74 3.09 8.73
C LEU A 515 19.20 3.15 8.25
N GLN A 516 19.82 2.02 7.88
CA GLN A 516 21.17 2.00 7.30
C GLN A 516 21.24 2.76 5.97
N SER A 517 20.22 2.66 5.13
CA SER A 517 20.13 3.45 3.89
C SER A 517 19.97 4.95 4.18
N LEU A 518 19.13 5.34 5.15
CA LEU A 518 18.99 6.73 5.60
C LEU A 518 20.31 7.28 6.16
N GLN A 519 21.11 6.42 6.80
CA GLN A 519 22.39 6.78 7.42
C GLN A 519 23.41 7.33 6.43
N ILE A 520 23.25 7.10 5.12
CA ILE A 520 24.05 7.72 4.06
C ILE A 520 23.97 9.25 4.11
N THR A 521 22.79 9.79 4.45
CA THR A 521 22.56 11.24 4.62
C THR A 521 22.81 11.75 6.04
N SER A 522 23.03 10.86 7.03
CA SER A 522 23.38 11.28 8.39
C SER A 522 24.70 12.06 8.42
N ASP A 523 24.86 12.85 9.48
CA ASP A 523 26.03 13.66 9.79
C ASP A 523 27.35 12.90 9.54
N PRO A 524 28.43 13.55 9.06
CA PRO A 524 29.73 12.93 8.90
C PRO A 524 30.27 12.24 10.15
N LEU A 525 29.92 12.68 11.36
CA LEU A 525 30.31 12.03 12.62
C LEU A 525 29.71 10.63 12.78
N VAL A 526 28.57 10.37 12.14
CA VAL A 526 27.91 9.07 12.17
C VAL A 526 28.61 8.12 11.20
N GLU A 527 29.17 7.04 11.75
CA GLU A 527 29.70 5.92 10.98
C GLU A 527 28.62 5.36 10.04
N LYS A 528 29.00 4.83 8.88
CA LYS A 528 28.05 4.33 7.87
C LYS A 528 28.38 2.86 7.56
N PRO A 529 27.97 1.90 8.41
CA PRO A 529 28.34 0.49 8.26
C PRO A 529 27.98 -0.13 6.91
N LEU A 530 26.88 0.35 6.29
CA LEU A 530 26.46 -0.06 4.95
C LEU A 530 27.58 0.09 3.91
N LEU A 531 28.45 1.09 4.08
CA LEU A 531 29.57 1.32 3.16
C LEU A 531 30.61 0.21 3.20
N ASP A 532 30.78 -0.50 4.32
CA ASP A 532 31.70 -1.64 4.39
C ASP A 532 31.15 -2.86 3.67
N GLU A 533 29.82 -2.97 3.54
CA GLU A 533 29.17 -4.07 2.84
C GLU A 533 29.18 -3.91 1.31
N ILE A 534 29.24 -2.66 0.81
CA ILE A 534 29.19 -2.34 -0.63
C ILE A 534 30.53 -1.91 -1.23
N ASP A 535 31.58 -1.78 -0.42
CA ASP A 535 32.92 -1.39 -0.86
C ASP A 535 33.65 -2.56 -1.53
N ASP A 536 33.29 -2.80 -2.79
CA ASP A 536 33.92 -3.79 -3.67
C ASP A 536 34.83 -3.15 -4.75
N GLY A 537 35.22 -1.90 -4.53
CA GLY A 537 36.03 -1.10 -5.46
C GLY A 537 35.23 -0.32 -6.50
N ARG A 538 33.90 -0.45 -6.53
CA ARG A 538 33.00 0.31 -7.40
C ARG A 538 32.40 1.52 -6.68
N ASP A 539 32.05 2.54 -7.46
CA ASP A 539 31.48 3.79 -6.95
C ASP A 539 29.97 3.70 -6.72
N ILE A 540 29.44 4.67 -5.97
CA ILE A 540 28.01 4.95 -5.83
C ILE A 540 27.67 6.09 -6.80
N LEU A 541 26.66 5.88 -7.62
CA LEU A 541 26.13 6.91 -8.52
C LEU A 541 25.07 7.73 -7.78
N ILE A 542 25.30 9.02 -7.59
CA ILE A 542 24.31 9.92 -7.01
C ILE A 542 23.48 10.53 -8.15
N LEU A 543 22.16 10.36 -8.12
CA LEU A 543 21.23 11.11 -8.98
C LEU A 543 20.59 12.21 -8.15
N ALA A 544 20.99 13.46 -8.40
CA ALA A 544 20.43 14.63 -7.75
C ALA A 544 19.53 15.41 -8.70
N VAL A 545 18.26 15.60 -8.33
CA VAL A 545 17.36 16.47 -9.11
C VAL A 545 17.77 17.94 -8.95
N LYS A 546 17.44 18.76 -9.95
CA LYS A 546 17.79 20.20 -9.95
C LYS A 546 16.61 21.10 -9.65
N ASP A 547 15.39 20.59 -9.79
CA ASP A 547 14.14 21.34 -9.60
C ASP A 547 13.63 21.35 -8.15
N ASP A 548 14.39 20.77 -7.21
CA ASP A 548 14.07 20.78 -5.78
C ASP A 548 15.23 21.30 -4.91
N VAL A 549 14.86 21.85 -3.76
CA VAL A 549 15.81 22.30 -2.73
C VAL A 549 16.14 21.11 -1.87
N LEU A 550 17.35 20.57 -2.05
CA LEU A 550 17.88 19.52 -1.20
C LEU A 550 18.03 20.00 0.25
N ASP A 551 17.68 19.15 1.20
CA ASP A 551 17.91 19.40 2.62
C ASP A 551 19.43 19.51 2.92
N PRO A 552 19.84 20.18 4.01
CA PRO A 552 21.26 20.36 4.36
C PRO A 552 22.06 19.06 4.39
N GLU A 553 21.45 17.98 4.90
CA GLU A 553 22.00 16.62 4.95
C GLU A 553 22.27 16.05 3.54
N GLU A 554 21.31 16.20 2.63
CA GLU A 554 21.41 15.75 1.24
C GLU A 554 22.44 16.57 0.45
N LEU A 555 22.50 17.88 0.71
CA LEU A 555 23.56 18.75 0.19
C LEU A 555 24.94 18.32 0.68
N GLY A 556 25.05 17.80 1.91
CA GLY A 556 26.26 17.20 2.45
C GLY A 556 26.77 16.07 1.56
N VAL A 557 25.89 15.14 1.19
CA VAL A 557 26.22 14.04 0.27
C VAL A 557 26.60 14.57 -1.11
N LYS A 558 25.79 15.48 -1.67
CA LYS A 558 26.03 16.06 -3.01
C LYS A 558 27.40 16.75 -3.10
N LYS A 559 27.85 17.43 -2.05
CA LYS A 559 29.17 18.13 -2.01
C LYS A 559 30.38 17.20 -2.03
N LEU A 560 30.22 15.94 -1.62
CA LEU A 560 31.30 14.95 -1.67
C LEU A 560 31.48 14.39 -3.09
N GLY A 561 30.41 14.35 -3.89
CA GLY A 561 30.41 13.76 -5.22
C GLY A 561 31.10 14.62 -6.28
N THR A 562 31.64 13.97 -7.30
CA THR A 562 32.18 14.61 -8.49
C THR A 562 31.17 14.51 -9.63
N THR A 563 30.73 15.64 -10.18
CA THR A 563 29.77 15.66 -11.30
C THR A 563 30.36 14.98 -12.54
N ILE A 564 29.64 13.98 -13.07
CA ILE A 564 29.98 13.28 -14.32
C ILE A 564 29.04 13.64 -15.47
N TYR A 565 27.79 14.00 -15.15
CA TYR A 565 26.80 14.41 -16.14
C TYR A 565 25.84 15.43 -15.54
N ARG A 566 25.37 16.36 -16.36
CA ARG A 566 24.40 17.38 -15.95
C ARG A 566 23.53 17.80 -17.11
N ASN A 567 22.22 17.86 -16.90
CA ASN A 567 21.28 18.49 -17.82
C ASN A 567 20.39 19.49 -17.07
N GLU A 568 19.26 19.86 -17.66
CA GLU A 568 18.30 20.79 -17.05
C GLU A 568 17.57 20.18 -15.84
N GLU A 569 17.43 18.85 -15.81
CA GLU A 569 16.54 18.10 -14.92
C GLU A 569 17.31 17.45 -13.75
N VAL A 570 18.45 16.83 -14.06
CA VAL A 570 19.25 16.02 -13.12
C VAL A 570 20.75 16.31 -13.24
N GLU A 571 21.44 16.03 -12.15
CA GLU A 571 22.90 16.01 -12.03
C GLU A 571 23.32 14.63 -11.52
N LEU A 572 24.20 13.96 -12.26
CA LEU A 572 24.76 12.67 -11.87
C LEU A 572 26.17 12.90 -11.32
N LEU A 573 26.43 12.35 -10.13
CA LEU A 573 27.72 12.46 -9.47
C LEU A 573 28.29 11.08 -9.16
N ARG A 574 29.61 10.96 -9.30
CA ARG A 574 30.39 9.81 -8.86
C ARG A 574 30.85 10.04 -7.43
N LEU A 575 30.65 9.05 -6.56
CA LEU A 575 31.08 9.10 -5.16
C LEU A 575 31.52 7.73 -4.67
N SER A 576 32.75 7.57 -4.19
CA SER A 576 33.24 6.28 -3.71
C SER A 576 32.85 6.04 -2.24
N PRO A 577 32.70 4.78 -1.79
CA PRO A 577 32.61 4.46 -0.37
C PRO A 577 33.78 5.04 0.45
N SER A 578 34.97 5.12 -0.17
CA SER A 578 36.18 5.66 0.47
C SER A 578 36.08 7.16 0.78
N ASP A 579 35.37 7.94 -0.04
CA ASP A 579 35.17 9.37 0.16
C ASP A 579 34.30 9.64 1.40
N PHE A 580 33.23 8.86 1.58
CA PHE A 580 32.41 8.90 2.79
C PHE A 580 33.21 8.51 4.04
N LYS A 581 33.97 7.41 3.97
CA LYS A 581 34.83 6.96 5.08
C LYS A 581 35.88 8.02 5.42
N ALA A 582 36.46 8.69 4.41
CA ALA A 582 37.40 9.78 4.60
C ALA A 582 36.73 11.04 5.20
N ALA A 583 35.51 11.37 4.80
CA ALA A 583 34.72 12.44 5.41
C ALA A 583 34.42 12.14 6.89
N ASN A 584 34.00 10.91 7.21
CA ASN A 584 33.75 10.48 8.58
C ASN A 584 35.01 10.53 9.45
N ARG A 585 36.12 9.94 8.99
CA ARG A 585 37.41 10.01 9.72
C ARG A 585 37.85 11.45 9.97
N ARG A 586 37.72 12.35 8.98
CA ARG A 586 38.05 13.77 9.15
C ARG A 586 37.18 14.43 10.22
N ALA A 587 35.87 14.16 10.20
CA ALA A 587 34.94 14.71 11.18
C ALA A 587 35.24 14.20 12.60
N ILE A 588 35.51 12.90 12.76
CA ILE A 588 35.88 12.30 14.05
C ILE A 588 37.18 12.90 14.58
N VAL A 589 38.23 12.97 13.74
CA VAL A 589 39.52 13.57 14.14
C VAL A 589 39.33 15.03 14.55
N GLN A 590 38.51 15.79 13.82
CA GLN A 590 38.19 17.18 14.18
C GLN A 590 37.45 17.27 15.52
N ALA A 591 36.45 16.42 15.75
CA ALA A 591 35.68 16.38 17.00
C ALA A 591 36.54 15.99 18.21
N LEU A 592 37.43 15.01 18.07
CA LEU A 592 38.35 14.58 19.12
C LEU A 592 39.49 15.59 19.37
N ALA A 593 39.92 16.32 18.32
CA ALA A 593 40.92 17.37 18.44
C ALA A 593 40.33 18.74 18.83
N ASP A 594 39.00 18.88 18.91
CA ASP A 594 38.38 20.15 19.24
C ASP A 594 38.78 20.59 20.66
N THR A 595 39.30 21.80 20.73
CA THR A 595 39.74 22.48 21.96
C THR A 595 38.80 23.62 22.36
N THR A 596 37.80 23.92 21.53
CA THR A 596 36.79 24.98 21.74
C THR A 596 35.53 24.49 22.46
N ILE A 597 35.63 23.31 23.08
CA ILE A 597 34.55 22.66 23.83
C ILE A 597 34.06 23.53 24.98
N THR A 598 32.74 23.64 25.13
CA THR A 598 32.10 24.26 26.28
C THR A 598 31.64 23.22 27.31
N ASN A 599 31.70 23.60 28.59
CA ASN A 599 31.05 22.87 29.68
C ASN A 599 29.65 23.43 30.00
N GLU A 600 29.21 24.46 29.25
CA GLU A 600 27.93 25.10 29.43
C GLU A 600 26.84 24.37 28.63
N TYR A 601 26.28 23.31 29.20
CA TYR A 601 25.18 22.55 28.61
C TYR A 601 24.29 21.90 29.68
N LEU A 602 23.08 21.52 29.28
CA LEU A 602 22.18 20.66 30.07
C LEU A 602 22.10 19.30 29.40
N ARG A 603 22.17 18.22 30.18
CA ARG A 603 22.06 16.84 29.68
C ARG A 603 21.18 15.99 30.59
N TYR A 604 20.39 15.13 29.97
CA TYR A 604 19.59 14.11 30.60
C TYR A 604 19.84 12.77 29.90
N ASP A 605 20.52 11.85 30.59
CA ASP A 605 20.97 10.55 30.09
C ASP A 605 20.01 9.40 30.41
N TYR A 606 19.00 9.62 31.24
CA TYR A 606 17.86 8.74 31.45
C TYR A 606 18.20 7.25 31.67
N GLU A 607 19.15 6.93 32.56
CA GLU A 607 19.64 5.56 32.86
C GLU A 607 18.63 4.68 33.65
N THR A 608 17.33 4.80 33.35
CA THR A 608 16.22 4.24 34.15
C THR A 608 15.64 2.93 33.60
N ASN A 609 15.58 2.74 32.28
CA ASN A 609 15.03 1.53 31.65
C ASN A 609 16.14 0.74 30.90
N GLN A 610 16.43 -0.49 31.33
CA GLN A 610 17.51 -1.32 30.79
C GLN A 610 17.11 -2.17 29.56
N GLU A 611 15.92 -1.98 28.97
CA GLU A 611 15.51 -2.72 27.77
C GLU A 611 16.24 -2.22 26.51
N THR A 612 16.46 -0.91 26.42
CA THR A 612 17.15 -0.27 25.29
C THR A 612 17.79 1.03 25.74
N ALA A 613 18.94 1.37 25.16
CA ALA A 613 19.68 2.59 25.41
C ALA A 613 20.34 3.04 24.09
N PHE A 614 20.46 4.34 23.89
CA PHE A 614 21.28 4.88 22.81
C PHE A 614 22.75 4.85 23.22
N THR A 615 23.05 5.31 24.44
CA THR A 615 24.35 5.09 25.10
C THR A 615 24.15 4.73 26.56
N GLY A 616 25.15 4.12 27.22
CA GLY A 616 25.03 3.75 28.64
C GLY A 616 24.21 2.48 28.85
N ILE A 617 23.45 2.41 29.93
CA ILE A 617 22.74 1.19 30.37
C ILE A 617 21.22 1.30 30.28
N GLY A 618 20.65 2.48 30.05
CA GLY A 618 19.21 2.61 29.89
C GLY A 618 18.73 3.89 29.22
N SER A 619 17.41 3.97 29.00
CA SER A 619 16.73 5.13 28.43
C SER A 619 15.43 5.47 29.18
N ARG A 620 14.70 6.51 28.76
CA ARG A 620 13.36 6.83 29.26
C ARG A 620 12.29 6.18 28.39
N ARG A 621 11.46 5.32 28.99
CA ARG A 621 10.20 4.89 28.38
C ARG A 621 9.15 5.98 28.55
N VAL A 622 8.55 6.43 27.46
CA VAL A 622 7.48 7.42 27.44
C VAL A 622 6.16 6.70 27.13
N GLU A 623 5.14 6.91 27.95
CA GLU A 623 3.82 6.32 27.73
C GLU A 623 3.07 7.01 26.57
N LYS A 624 2.02 6.35 26.09
CA LYS A 624 1.17 6.88 25.01
C LYS A 624 0.49 8.21 25.37
N GLY A 625 0.22 9.00 24.35
CA GLY A 625 -0.48 10.29 24.41
C GLY A 625 0.47 11.48 24.54
N TRP A 626 -0.10 12.61 24.95
CA TRP A 626 0.65 13.84 25.19
C TRP A 626 1.43 13.75 26.49
N THR A 627 2.76 13.85 26.39
CA THR A 627 3.65 13.82 27.55
C THR A 627 4.67 14.95 27.47
N ASP A 628 4.75 15.76 28.52
CA ASP A 628 5.85 16.72 28.67
C ASP A 628 7.13 15.98 29.05
N LEU A 629 8.10 16.02 28.14
CA LEU A 629 9.41 15.40 28.32
C LEU A 629 10.34 16.31 29.12
N LEU A 630 10.24 17.62 28.88
CA LEU A 630 11.05 18.65 29.51
C LEU A 630 10.18 19.87 29.81
N ASN A 631 10.39 20.48 30.97
CA ASN A 631 9.77 21.75 31.32
C ASN A 631 10.69 22.54 32.25
N LEU A 632 11.39 23.54 31.70
CA LEU A 632 12.44 24.30 32.37
C LEU A 632 12.16 25.81 32.33
N SER A 633 12.69 26.55 33.31
CA SER A 633 12.79 28.02 33.20
C SER A 633 13.85 28.38 32.16
N LEU A 634 13.60 29.41 31.34
CA LEU A 634 14.62 29.92 30.41
C LEU A 634 15.86 30.44 31.14
N ASP A 635 15.70 30.94 32.37
CA ASP A 635 16.82 31.39 33.21
C ASP A 635 17.75 30.25 33.65
N SER A 636 17.30 28.99 33.52
CA SER A 636 18.13 27.81 33.82
C SER A 636 18.97 27.34 32.64
N LEU A 637 18.78 27.93 31.46
CA LEU A 637 19.56 27.59 30.28
C LEU A 637 20.98 28.18 30.37
N PRO A 638 21.98 27.55 29.72
CA PRO A 638 23.31 28.11 29.64
C PRO A 638 23.31 29.49 28.97
N GLY A 639 24.22 30.39 29.35
CA GLY A 639 24.20 31.80 28.93
C GLY A 639 24.48 31.98 27.42
N ALA A 640 23.43 32.09 26.60
CA ALA A 640 23.54 32.27 25.16
C ALA A 640 22.37 33.07 24.58
N ASN A 641 22.49 33.52 23.32
CA ASN A 641 21.39 34.14 22.58
C ASN A 641 20.55 33.11 21.80
N GLU A 642 21.15 31.97 21.49
CA GLU A 642 20.55 30.89 20.72
C GLU A 642 21.05 29.55 21.28
N TRP A 643 20.19 28.54 21.25
CA TRP A 643 20.45 27.20 21.73
C TRP A 643 20.06 26.15 20.70
N GLN A 644 20.70 24.99 20.84
CA GLN A 644 20.32 23.76 20.15
C GLN A 644 19.86 22.73 21.18
N LEU A 645 18.71 22.13 20.93
CA LEU A 645 18.23 20.96 21.65
C LEU A 645 18.35 19.74 20.75
N SER A 646 18.98 18.67 21.24
CA SER A 646 19.02 17.39 20.55
C SER A 646 18.57 16.25 21.47
N ALA A 647 17.99 15.20 20.90
CA ALA A 647 17.69 13.96 21.61
C ALA A 647 17.57 12.78 20.64
N TRP A 648 17.60 11.55 21.16
CA TRP A 648 17.46 10.33 20.36
C TRP A 648 16.17 9.58 20.69
N VAL A 649 15.54 9.04 19.65
CA VAL A 649 14.30 8.28 19.73
C VAL A 649 14.48 6.91 19.07
N PHE A 650 14.15 5.84 19.79
CA PHE A 650 14.35 4.48 19.27
C PHE A 650 13.32 4.16 18.17
N ALA A 651 13.80 3.67 17.03
CA ALA A 651 12.95 3.24 15.92
C ALA A 651 12.41 1.81 16.18
N ASP A 652 11.33 1.72 16.95
CA ASP A 652 10.74 0.44 17.36
C ASP A 652 9.86 -0.23 16.28
N LYS A 653 10.21 -1.44 15.82
CA LYS A 653 9.46 -2.19 14.80
C LYS A 653 8.03 -2.61 15.17
N ARG A 654 7.63 -2.58 16.44
CA ARG A 654 6.32 -3.10 16.88
C ARG A 654 5.13 -2.35 16.28
N ARG A 655 5.27 -1.05 16.01
CA ARG A 655 4.17 -0.17 15.56
C ARG A 655 4.63 0.79 14.46
N PHE A 656 3.77 1.07 13.49
CA PHE A 656 3.97 2.12 12.49
C PHE A 656 4.13 3.50 13.14
N GLY A 657 4.70 4.45 12.40
CA GLY A 657 4.81 5.83 12.83
C GLY A 657 5.84 6.03 13.93
N GLY A 658 5.83 7.22 14.50
CA GLY A 658 6.73 7.64 15.55
C GLY A 658 6.24 8.95 16.17
N PRO A 659 6.79 9.33 17.34
CA PRO A 659 6.36 10.52 18.06
C PRO A 659 6.51 11.81 17.26
N LYS A 660 5.54 12.70 17.46
CA LYS A 660 5.62 14.12 17.09
C LYS A 660 6.07 14.91 18.30
N PHE A 661 6.95 15.87 18.09
CA PHE A 661 7.53 16.71 19.13
C PHE A 661 7.17 18.16 18.87
N ASP A 662 6.75 18.83 19.94
CA ASP A 662 6.50 20.26 19.97
C ASP A 662 7.46 20.89 20.98
N LEU A 663 8.36 21.75 20.50
CA LEU A 663 9.16 22.63 21.35
C LEU A 663 8.43 23.96 21.50
N LYS A 664 8.08 24.32 22.74
CA LYS A 664 7.24 25.48 23.06
C LYS A 664 8.00 26.44 23.95
N LEU A 665 7.91 27.73 23.62
CA LEU A 665 8.26 28.83 24.51
C LEU A 665 6.96 29.38 25.08
N ILE A 666 6.83 29.37 26.41
CA ILE A 666 5.62 29.84 27.11
C ILE A 666 5.95 30.99 28.04
N ASP A 667 4.97 31.88 28.24
CA ASP A 667 5.05 33.00 29.17
C ASP A 667 4.78 32.56 30.63
N PRO A 668 4.91 33.47 31.62
CA PRO A 668 4.58 33.17 33.02
C PRO A 668 3.12 32.74 33.25
N GLU A 669 2.20 33.23 32.43
CA GLU A 669 0.76 32.95 32.47
C GLU A 669 0.40 31.58 31.84
N GLY A 670 1.33 30.96 31.13
CA GLY A 670 1.17 29.66 30.47
C GLY A 670 0.71 29.73 29.02
N GLU A 671 0.63 30.92 28.43
CA GLU A 671 0.32 31.13 27.03
C GLU A 671 1.53 30.85 26.13
N ARG A 672 1.25 30.37 24.92
CA ARG A 672 2.28 29.94 23.96
C ARG A 672 2.77 31.13 23.15
N ILE A 673 4.06 31.45 23.24
CA ILE A 673 4.72 32.49 22.45
C ILE A 673 5.23 31.92 21.12
N GLU A 674 5.88 30.77 21.17
CA GLU A 674 6.42 30.10 19.99
C GLU A 674 6.20 28.59 20.10
N ILE A 675 5.96 27.96 18.94
CA ILE A 675 5.93 26.51 18.82
C ILE A 675 6.68 26.08 17.57
N GLN A 676 7.61 25.16 17.74
CA GLN A 676 8.28 24.45 16.65
C GLN A 676 7.86 22.99 16.69
N ASN A 677 7.49 22.45 15.54
CA ASN A 677 7.00 21.09 15.37
C ASN A 677 8.04 20.27 14.60
N LYS A 678 8.32 19.05 15.08
CA LYS A 678 9.06 18.03 14.32
C LYS A 678 8.41 16.67 14.44
N TRP A 679 8.42 15.92 13.35
CA TRP A 679 7.98 14.53 13.34
C TRP A 679 9.19 13.64 13.15
N ILE A 680 9.42 12.68 14.06
CA ILE A 680 10.64 11.87 14.02
C ILE A 680 10.79 11.08 12.71
N ASN A 681 9.67 10.73 12.08
CA ASN A 681 9.68 9.95 10.84
C ASN A 681 10.27 10.70 9.63
N THR A 682 10.42 12.03 9.71
CA THR A 682 10.94 12.88 8.62
C THR A 682 12.35 13.38 8.88
N VAL A 683 13.04 12.90 9.93
CA VAL A 683 14.42 13.32 10.22
C VAL A 683 15.41 12.50 9.40
N TYR A 684 16.58 13.07 9.13
CA TYR A 684 17.66 12.43 8.37
C TYR A 684 18.64 11.66 9.26
N GLN A 685 18.82 12.12 10.48
CA GLN A 685 19.83 11.61 11.39
C GLN A 685 19.38 10.29 12.01
N THR A 686 20.14 9.23 11.73
CA THR A 686 19.96 7.90 12.32
C THR A 686 21.29 7.27 12.71
N GLN A 687 21.32 6.59 13.85
CA GLN A 687 22.49 5.89 14.37
C GLN A 687 22.04 4.74 15.29
N ASN A 688 22.58 3.54 15.10
CA ASN A 688 22.34 2.38 15.98
C ASN A 688 20.86 2.03 16.23
N GLY A 689 19.98 2.28 15.26
CA GLY A 689 18.53 2.04 15.41
C GLY A 689 17.76 3.19 16.06
N TRP A 690 18.42 4.31 16.34
CA TRP A 690 17.84 5.53 16.89
C TRP A 690 17.79 6.63 15.84
N GLN A 691 16.78 7.49 15.93
CA GLN A 691 16.63 8.68 15.10
C GLN A 691 16.83 9.94 15.96
N ARG A 692 17.52 10.93 15.42
CA ARG A 692 17.83 12.16 16.16
C ARG A 692 16.77 13.23 15.92
N LEU A 693 16.34 13.84 17.01
CA LEU A 693 15.53 15.04 17.05
C LEU A 693 16.47 16.23 17.28
N ASP A 694 16.35 17.28 16.48
CA ASP A 694 17.14 18.51 16.64
C ASP A 694 16.24 19.74 16.57
N PHE A 695 16.43 20.73 17.44
CA PHE A 695 15.76 22.03 17.36
C PHE A 695 16.78 23.14 17.56
N SER A 696 16.57 24.27 16.88
CA SER A 696 17.29 25.52 17.12
C SER A 696 16.30 26.58 17.58
N PHE A 697 16.59 27.27 18.69
CA PHE A 697 15.68 28.26 19.25
C PHE A 697 16.43 29.38 19.96
N SER A 698 15.77 30.54 20.09
CA SER A 698 16.28 31.72 20.77
C SER A 698 15.26 32.21 21.80
N ALA A 699 15.72 32.91 22.82
CA ALA A 699 14.84 33.48 23.83
C ALA A 699 13.97 34.55 23.16
N LYS A 700 12.68 34.53 23.44
CA LYS A 700 11.71 35.53 22.94
C LYS A 700 11.28 36.44 24.08
N ALA A 701 11.01 37.70 23.77
CA ALA A 701 10.50 38.65 24.74
C ALA A 701 9.18 38.12 25.35
N GLY A 702 9.09 38.12 26.68
CA GLY A 702 7.94 37.59 27.41
C GLY A 702 7.97 36.09 27.67
N ALA A 703 8.89 35.32 27.05
CA ALA A 703 9.01 33.89 27.33
C ALA A 703 9.71 33.67 28.67
N ALA A 704 9.16 32.73 29.46
CA ALA A 704 9.67 32.38 30.77
C ALA A 704 10.10 30.90 30.84
N ARG A 705 9.46 30.00 30.07
CA ARG A 705 9.75 28.57 30.13
C ARG A 705 9.89 27.92 28.76
N LEU A 706 10.73 26.89 28.71
CA LEU A 706 10.89 25.97 27.58
C LEU A 706 10.18 24.66 27.91
N VAL A 707 9.28 24.21 27.04
CA VAL A 707 8.57 22.94 27.19
C VAL A 707 8.76 22.09 25.94
N LEU A 708 9.30 20.88 26.11
CA LEU A 708 9.32 19.86 25.05
C LEU A 708 8.20 18.86 25.35
N THR A 709 7.19 18.83 24.48
CA THR A 709 6.11 17.86 24.57
C THR A 709 6.23 16.85 23.43
N ALA A 710 6.01 15.57 23.72
CA ALA A 710 5.85 14.54 22.71
C ALA A 710 4.40 14.04 22.66
N ASN A 711 3.96 13.62 21.48
CA ASN A 711 2.68 12.96 21.28
C ASN A 711 2.83 11.74 20.36
N TYR A 712 2.37 10.59 20.83
CA TYR A 712 2.32 9.35 20.07
C TYR A 712 1.25 8.40 20.61
N ASP A 713 0.58 7.65 19.74
CA ASP A 713 -0.50 6.74 20.17
C ASP A 713 0.01 5.47 20.89
N HIS A 714 1.33 5.29 20.93
CA HIS A 714 2.00 4.13 21.51
C HIS A 714 3.18 4.53 22.41
N PRO A 715 3.61 3.67 23.34
CA PRO A 715 4.84 3.90 24.09
C PRO A 715 6.07 3.95 23.17
N PHE A 716 7.08 4.71 23.54
CA PHE A 716 8.37 4.81 22.83
C PHE A 716 9.53 5.03 23.81
N TYR A 717 10.77 4.92 23.32
CA TYR A 717 11.98 5.15 24.10
C TYR A 717 12.69 6.42 23.63
N PHE A 718 13.18 7.18 24.61
CA PHE A 718 13.75 8.51 24.46
C PHE A 718 15.02 8.61 25.28
N ASP A 719 16.08 9.15 24.69
CA ASP A 719 17.40 9.12 25.31
C ASP A 719 18.27 10.33 24.92
N GLU A 720 19.34 10.57 25.70
CA GLU A 720 20.38 11.57 25.46
C GLU A 720 19.86 12.96 25.08
N LEU A 721 18.94 13.51 25.89
CA LEU A 721 18.49 14.90 25.69
C LEU A 721 19.61 15.85 26.08
N MET A 722 20.00 16.73 25.17
CA MET A 722 21.03 17.75 25.37
C MET A 722 20.51 19.13 24.94
N ILE A 723 20.80 20.16 25.74
CA ILE A 723 20.64 21.57 25.35
C ILE A 723 21.99 22.26 25.49
N ARG A 724 22.45 22.90 24.40
CA ARG A 724 23.74 23.62 24.35
C ARG A 724 23.59 24.97 23.66
N PRO A 725 24.45 25.97 23.97
CA PRO A 725 24.58 27.19 23.18
C PRO A 725 24.85 26.89 21.70
N ALA A 726 24.17 27.60 20.80
CA ALA A 726 24.47 27.50 19.38
C ALA A 726 25.88 28.04 19.09
N GLY A 727 26.63 27.33 18.24
CA GLY A 727 28.01 27.69 17.88
C GLY A 727 29.09 27.24 18.89
N HIS A 728 28.71 26.58 19.99
CA HIS A 728 29.66 25.97 20.93
C HIS A 728 29.48 24.46 20.98
N ASP A 729 30.58 23.73 20.86
CA ASP A 729 30.54 22.28 20.83
C ASP A 729 30.73 21.66 22.22
N VAL A 730 30.14 20.48 22.42
CA VAL A 730 30.14 19.76 23.70
C VAL A 730 30.74 18.38 23.48
N ARG A 731 31.69 17.98 24.34
CA ARG A 731 32.29 16.64 24.32
C ARG A 731 32.18 15.97 25.69
N ILE A 732 31.66 14.75 25.70
CA ILE A 732 31.48 13.94 26.90
C ILE A 732 32.14 12.58 26.67
N MET A 733 33.19 12.30 27.44
CA MET A 733 33.91 11.03 27.40
C MET A 733 33.14 9.97 28.20
N ARG A 734 32.90 8.80 27.61
CA ARG A 734 32.41 7.59 28.28
C ARG A 734 33.47 6.48 28.19
N GLN A 735 33.24 5.35 28.87
CA GLN A 735 34.21 4.24 28.90
C GLN A 735 34.34 3.53 27.54
N ASP A 736 33.30 3.60 26.73
CA ASP A 736 33.09 2.86 25.48
C ASP A 736 33.08 3.77 24.23
N GLY A 737 33.31 5.07 24.40
CA GLY A 737 33.35 6.05 23.31
C GLY A 737 33.07 7.48 23.79
N THR A 738 32.79 8.37 22.84
CA THR A 738 32.66 9.81 23.08
C THR A 738 31.35 10.35 22.50
N LEU A 739 30.59 11.11 23.28
CA LEU A 739 29.48 11.92 22.78
C LEU A 739 30.00 13.30 22.38
N TYR A 740 29.90 13.64 21.08
CA TYR A 740 30.20 14.97 20.58
C TYR A 740 28.93 15.62 20.01
N ASN A 741 28.48 16.72 20.62
CA ASN A 741 27.20 17.37 20.29
C ASN A 741 26.01 16.38 20.27
N GLY A 742 26.04 15.38 21.14
CA GLY A 742 25.03 14.31 21.20
C GLY A 742 25.16 13.21 20.13
N PHE A 743 26.13 13.28 19.21
CA PHE A 743 26.48 12.15 18.33
C PHE A 743 27.42 11.20 19.06
N TRP A 744 27.17 9.90 18.91
CA TRP A 744 28.06 8.88 19.45
C TRP A 744 29.21 8.61 18.49
N ILE A 745 30.44 8.66 18.99
CA ILE A 745 31.65 8.40 18.23
C ILE A 745 32.43 7.29 18.96
N GLN A 746 32.80 6.25 18.23
CA GLN A 746 33.72 5.23 18.73
C GLN A 746 35.16 5.66 18.41
N ASP A 747 36.02 5.62 19.43
CA ASP A 747 37.44 5.97 19.35
C ASP A 747 38.29 4.91 18.63
#